data_AF-A0AAV1TQH1-F1
#
_entry.id   AF-A0AAV1TQH1-F1
#
_cell.length_a   1.000
_cell.length_b   1.000
_cell.length_c   1.000
_cell.angle_alpha   90.00
_cell.angle_beta   90.00
_cell.angle_gamma   90.00
#
_symmetry.space_group_name_H-M   'P 1'
#
loop_
_entity.id
_entity.type
_entity.pdbx_description
1 polymer ?
#
loop_
_entity_poly.entity_id
_entity_poly.type
_entity_poly.pdbx_seq_one_letter_code
_entity_poly.pdbx_strand_id
1 'polypeptide(L)'
;MDTAPASAPTAGASSPLTSSPRAQASTHALVSAAAASSDAAAGSVLPRRIHSERDDVETATNRRRRLQQQRCNYSVKKKRELIALAQVAGVREVCRMEGIPRRTLRHWLDDAEKINSFEGPESRKSIGRSGRRELLPFGRELTTFLLDGRLDGREVTSSHMIGYIREHHQPWLDKYLADKKSAESGQAALTRLCQRFVERHGFTQTGSAMRGRDAGTGTDTENSNVTFQVKTETESEKDCGIADSATPKVMCTNISDDHGEDDSPLLCGLDIGTTAVKCVLVKIDDGGKAVGTVAVASVPLSDVLSKPTGLDGEARVQELGVQNVDQVLLAVQRAVMLLPAMERRRVTSVGICGQMHGIVWWRSCSVHEAAERVLAADDSKLQQQDDASDECAWSELITWQDQRCTPSFLDSCREKIAHTNAPGGSSAFSPIAAGYGLATFAHTLEHSPRTLVGMDACGTIHDFVAFVLCGHTLPSEVCMDTTDAYSWGGFGLQTQTWDSSVLHALQVPSSMLPAVKKPGTCVGHTSPGLSGFGLPDNKPVFVPMGDHPCSVLAALAHRQAASGSDGNLTLVNVGTSAQVALVLASADVAKFSSCFNHESSVSDVCDNSTFEVRPFLFEDRYVGVAASLSGGNAFAWLVQQWQLWAKDMGLAPECNDYTVAQAAQREAEVYARLIELGLQRKNTELTFVPTINGERANPGATGSILNLRMNNWSMGDISAALARGLVDNLFAMIPTELRQLVALQPMIGTGNALVRNGLLQHFLLRHLDEPSYLQLQTATDAAVGAALAPLLVSGTPVMLDSLRGLEKSRTEEGSVVNNAPH
;
A
#
# COMPACT_ATOMS: atom_id res chain seq x y z
N MET A 1 41.87 67.40 -13.29
CA MET A 1 42.72 66.55 -14.15
C MET A 1 41.84 65.39 -14.60
N ASP A 2 40.83 65.65 -15.42
CA ASP A 2 40.89 65.78 -16.90
C ASP A 2 41.28 64.43 -17.51
N THR A 3 40.41 63.72 -18.24
CA THR A 3 39.93 64.10 -19.57
C THR A 3 38.93 63.04 -20.10
N ALA A 4 37.88 63.49 -20.79
CA ALA A 4 37.19 62.76 -21.88
C ALA A 4 38.00 62.96 -23.21
N PRO A 5 37.69 62.42 -24.44
CA PRO A 5 36.34 62.17 -25.00
C PRO A 5 36.19 61.10 -26.15
N ALA A 6 34.98 61.08 -26.76
CA ALA A 6 34.64 60.83 -28.19
C ALA A 6 34.72 59.38 -28.74
N SER A 7 33.90 58.90 -29.69
CA SER A 7 33.03 59.50 -30.72
C SER A 7 32.11 58.42 -31.36
N ALA A 8 30.93 58.83 -31.82
CA ALA A 8 30.07 58.11 -32.77
C ALA A 8 30.63 58.16 -34.22
N PRO A 9 30.00 57.42 -35.16
CA PRO A 9 29.33 58.17 -36.23
C PRO A 9 27.94 57.63 -36.63
N THR A 10 27.13 58.56 -37.13
CA THR A 10 25.83 58.42 -37.79
C THR A 10 25.96 58.57 -39.31
N ALA A 11 25.11 57.87 -40.08
CA ALA A 11 24.52 58.20 -41.39
C ALA A 11 24.13 56.88 -42.12
N GLY A 12 23.03 56.71 -42.85
CA GLY A 12 21.95 57.59 -43.27
C GLY A 12 21.06 56.82 -44.28
N ALA A 13 19.76 57.10 -44.21
CA ALA A 13 18.65 56.97 -45.18
C ALA A 13 18.78 56.08 -46.45
N SER A 14 17.77 55.23 -46.71
CA SER A 14 16.87 55.31 -47.89
C SER A 14 15.80 54.20 -47.92
N SER A 15 14.55 54.61 -48.14
CA SER A 15 13.44 53.82 -48.73
C SER A 15 13.15 54.43 -50.13
N PRO A 16 12.20 53.97 -50.98
CA PRO A 16 11.41 52.71 -51.07
C PRO A 16 11.37 52.11 -52.51
N LEU A 17 10.50 51.09 -52.72
CA LEU A 17 9.75 50.72 -53.94
C LEU A 17 10.14 49.48 -54.81
N THR A 18 9.11 48.63 -54.96
CA THR A 18 8.67 47.81 -56.12
C THR A 18 9.46 46.60 -56.60
N SER A 19 8.84 45.41 -56.51
CA SER A 19 8.20 44.76 -57.68
C SER A 19 7.60 43.40 -57.30
N SER A 20 6.34 43.19 -57.67
CA SER A 20 5.73 41.85 -57.82
C SER A 20 6.20 41.20 -59.12
N PRO A 21 6.03 39.88 -59.27
CA PRO A 21 4.99 39.45 -60.21
C PRO A 21 4.09 38.30 -59.72
N ARG A 22 2.81 38.53 -60.01
CA ARG A 22 1.68 37.68 -60.39
C ARG A 22 1.93 36.18 -60.74
N ALA A 23 1.03 35.36 -60.17
CA ALA A 23 0.26 34.24 -60.74
C ALA A 23 0.97 32.96 -61.22
N GLN A 24 0.55 31.81 -60.67
CA GLN A 24 -0.49 30.96 -61.29
C GLN A 24 -1.01 29.90 -60.31
N ALA A 25 -2.33 29.77 -60.30
CA ALA A 25 -3.09 28.71 -59.64
C ALA A 25 -3.56 27.71 -60.70
N SER A 26 -3.53 26.41 -60.36
CA SER A 26 -4.32 25.34 -60.97
C SER A 26 -4.29 24.16 -59.98
N THR A 27 -5.27 23.97 -59.09
CA THR A 27 -6.52 23.21 -59.28
C THR A 27 -6.43 22.06 -60.29
N HIS A 28 -6.43 20.83 -59.77
CA HIS A 28 -7.33 19.79 -60.26
C HIS A 28 -7.71 18.84 -59.11
N ALA A 29 -9.00 18.87 -58.79
CA ALA A 29 -9.73 17.87 -58.01
C ALA A 29 -10.10 16.68 -58.90
N LEU A 30 -10.41 15.54 -58.26
CA LEU A 30 -11.38 14.49 -58.63
C LEU A 30 -11.39 13.49 -57.43
N VAL A 31 -12.35 13.53 -56.50
CA VAL A 31 -13.75 13.01 -56.52
C VAL A 31 -13.84 11.48 -56.54
N SER A 32 -14.35 10.90 -55.44
CA SER A 32 -15.56 10.05 -55.34
C SER A 32 -15.64 9.53 -53.89
N ALA A 33 -16.54 9.93 -53.00
CA ALA A 33 -18.01 9.81 -52.96
C ALA A 33 -18.53 8.36 -53.10
N ALA A 34 -19.03 7.80 -51.99
CA ALA A 34 -20.35 7.13 -51.92
C ALA A 34 -20.70 6.79 -50.46
N ALA A 35 -21.74 7.45 -49.97
CA ALA A 35 -22.53 7.04 -48.82
C ALA A 35 -23.58 6.00 -49.26
N ALA A 36 -23.95 5.09 -48.36
CA ALA A 36 -25.22 4.36 -48.46
C ALA A 36 -25.77 4.09 -47.06
N SER A 37 -26.89 4.75 -46.79
CA SER A 37 -27.86 4.51 -45.73
C SER A 37 -28.68 3.25 -46.00
N SER A 38 -29.11 2.55 -44.95
CA SER A 38 -30.41 1.85 -44.97
C SER A 38 -30.95 1.62 -43.56
N ASP A 39 -32.04 2.33 -43.25
CA ASP A 39 -33.07 1.94 -42.29
C ASP A 39 -33.79 0.67 -42.77
N ALA A 40 -34.19 -0.20 -41.84
CA ALA A 40 -35.38 -1.04 -41.97
C ALA A 40 -35.85 -1.56 -40.60
N ALA A 41 -37.14 -1.36 -40.34
CA ALA A 41 -37.83 -1.62 -39.09
C ALA A 41 -38.51 -3.01 -39.01
N ALA A 42 -38.88 -3.35 -37.78
CA ALA A 42 -40.05 -4.13 -37.34
C ALA A 42 -40.20 -5.62 -37.72
N GLY A 43 -40.34 -6.45 -36.67
CA GLY A 43 -40.80 -7.84 -36.76
C GLY A 43 -41.10 -8.43 -35.39
N SER A 44 -42.29 -8.12 -34.85
CA SER A 44 -42.84 -8.68 -33.61
C SER A 44 -43.42 -10.09 -33.82
N VAL A 45 -43.10 -11.04 -32.93
CA VAL A 45 -43.95 -12.21 -32.65
C VAL A 45 -43.89 -12.56 -31.16
N LEU A 46 -45.05 -12.44 -30.50
CA LEU A 46 -45.39 -12.95 -29.16
C LEU A 46 -45.50 -14.49 -29.17
N PRO A 47 -45.41 -15.16 -28.00
CA PRO A 47 -46.66 -15.66 -27.46
C PRO A 47 -46.86 -15.45 -25.94
N ARG A 48 -48.13 -15.12 -25.67
CA ARG A 48 -48.97 -15.22 -24.46
C ARG A 48 -48.45 -15.95 -23.20
N ARG A 49 -48.50 -15.17 -22.11
CA ARG A 49 -48.94 -15.43 -20.72
C ARG A 49 -49.62 -16.78 -20.41
N ILE A 50 -49.14 -17.42 -19.34
CA ILE A 50 -49.96 -18.04 -18.28
C ILE A 50 -49.36 -17.65 -16.91
N HIS A 51 -50.22 -17.22 -15.99
CA HIS A 51 -49.91 -16.86 -14.59
C HIS A 51 -49.70 -18.09 -13.70
N SER A 52 -48.76 -18.03 -12.75
CA SER A 52 -49.03 -18.16 -11.30
C SER A 52 -47.73 -18.11 -10.48
N GLU A 53 -47.77 -17.38 -9.37
CA GLU A 53 -46.73 -17.23 -8.34
C GLU A 53 -46.40 -18.56 -7.62
N ARG A 54 -45.12 -18.78 -7.30
CA ARG A 54 -44.55 -18.95 -5.93
C ARG A 54 -43.21 -19.69 -5.98
N ASP A 55 -42.28 -19.19 -5.17
CA ASP A 55 -41.06 -19.80 -4.63
C ASP A 55 -40.00 -20.31 -5.62
N ASP A 56 -38.85 -19.61 -5.69
CA ASP A 56 -37.56 -20.19 -5.29
C ASP A 56 -36.38 -19.24 -5.59
N VAL A 57 -35.71 -18.84 -4.51
CA VAL A 57 -34.42 -18.17 -4.49
C VAL A 57 -33.35 -19.25 -4.65
N GLU A 58 -32.80 -19.41 -5.86
CA GLU A 58 -31.54 -20.13 -6.05
C GLU A 58 -30.69 -19.45 -7.15
N THR A 59 -29.58 -18.86 -6.72
CA THR A 59 -28.74 -17.93 -7.49
C THR A 59 -27.75 -18.61 -8.44
N ALA A 60 -27.32 -17.84 -9.44
CA ALA A 60 -26.35 -18.16 -10.50
C ALA A 60 -24.99 -18.76 -10.03
N THR A 61 -24.73 -18.74 -8.74
CA THR A 61 -23.65 -19.41 -8.00
C THR A 61 -23.64 -20.92 -8.21
N ASN A 62 -24.81 -21.57 -8.27
CA ASN A 62 -24.87 -23.03 -8.51
C ASN A 62 -24.59 -23.42 -9.97
N ARG A 63 -24.79 -22.50 -10.92
CA ARG A 63 -24.42 -22.70 -12.33
C ARG A 63 -22.91 -22.58 -12.56
N ARG A 64 -22.23 -21.68 -11.83
CA ARG A 64 -20.76 -21.55 -11.84
C ARG A 64 -20.06 -22.72 -11.13
N ARG A 65 -20.59 -23.21 -9.99
CA ARG A 65 -20.05 -24.40 -9.29
C ARG A 65 -20.09 -25.67 -10.15
N ARG A 66 -21.10 -25.83 -11.03
CA ARG A 66 -21.18 -26.99 -11.95
C ARG A 66 -20.16 -26.95 -13.09
N LEU A 67 -19.62 -25.79 -13.46
CA LEU A 67 -18.59 -25.67 -14.51
C LEU A 67 -17.16 -25.89 -13.99
N GLN A 68 -16.92 -25.71 -12.69
CA GLN A 68 -15.58 -25.87 -12.08
C GLN A 68 -15.21 -27.33 -11.74
N GLN A 69 -16.13 -28.29 -11.92
CA GLN A 69 -15.88 -29.72 -11.67
C GLN A 69 -15.98 -30.59 -12.94
N GLN A 70 -15.60 -30.08 -14.11
CA GLN A 70 -15.41 -30.94 -15.27
C GLN A 70 -14.02 -31.60 -15.20
N ARG A 71 -13.98 -32.90 -14.85
CA ARG A 71 -12.76 -33.73 -14.96
C ARG A 71 -12.25 -33.71 -16.41
N CYS A 72 -11.19 -32.95 -16.67
CA CYS A 72 -10.48 -32.98 -17.95
C CYS A 72 -9.85 -34.36 -18.12
N ASN A 73 -10.29 -35.11 -19.14
CA ASN A 73 -9.76 -36.44 -19.44
C ASN A 73 -8.67 -36.30 -20.52
N TYR A 74 -7.41 -36.56 -20.16
CA TYR A 74 -6.24 -36.43 -21.03
C TYR A 74 -5.92 -37.73 -21.76
N SER A 75 -5.61 -37.65 -23.06
CA SER A 75 -5.20 -38.80 -23.87
C SER A 75 -3.81 -39.30 -23.47
N VAL A 76 -3.47 -40.56 -23.78
CA VAL A 76 -2.12 -41.10 -23.55
C VAL A 76 -1.07 -40.26 -24.28
N LYS A 77 -1.37 -39.81 -25.51
CA LYS A 77 -0.49 -38.89 -26.26
C LYS A 77 -0.13 -37.64 -25.45
N LYS A 78 -1.16 -36.93 -24.97
CA LYS A 78 -0.95 -35.68 -24.22
C LYS A 78 -0.19 -35.94 -22.92
N LYS A 79 -0.45 -37.06 -22.24
CA LYS A 79 0.31 -37.46 -21.03
C LYS A 79 1.80 -37.66 -21.34
N ARG A 80 2.15 -38.33 -22.44
CA ARG A 80 3.55 -38.56 -22.85
C ARG A 80 4.26 -37.25 -23.17
N GLU A 81 3.63 -36.37 -23.95
CA GLU A 81 4.16 -35.06 -24.31
C GLU A 81 4.52 -34.24 -23.05
N LEU A 82 3.62 -34.24 -22.07
CA LEU A 82 3.79 -33.45 -20.85
C LEU A 82 4.79 -34.07 -19.87
N ILE A 83 4.89 -35.39 -19.81
CA ILE A 83 5.94 -36.08 -19.06
C ILE A 83 7.31 -35.73 -19.63
N ALA A 84 7.46 -35.80 -20.96
CA ALA A 84 8.72 -35.45 -21.63
C ALA A 84 9.07 -33.97 -21.41
N LEU A 85 8.10 -33.06 -21.56
CA LEU A 85 8.32 -31.64 -21.31
C LEU A 85 8.68 -31.36 -19.85
N ALA A 86 8.07 -32.10 -18.90
CA ALA A 86 8.33 -31.91 -17.47
C ALA A 86 9.72 -32.39 -17.05
N GLN A 87 10.33 -33.34 -17.77
CA GLN A 87 11.70 -33.78 -17.55
C GLN A 87 12.73 -32.73 -18.01
N VAL A 88 12.37 -31.86 -18.96
CA VAL A 88 13.26 -30.82 -19.51
C VAL A 88 13.05 -29.46 -18.83
N ALA A 89 11.80 -29.02 -18.70
CA ALA A 89 11.45 -27.70 -18.16
C ALA A 89 11.07 -27.70 -16.68
N GLY A 90 10.94 -28.90 -16.08
CA GLY A 90 10.51 -29.09 -14.70
C GLY A 90 8.99 -29.10 -14.52
N VAL A 91 8.51 -29.89 -13.56
CA VAL A 91 7.07 -30.12 -13.29
C VAL A 91 6.31 -28.81 -13.03
N ARG A 92 6.96 -27.83 -12.40
CA ARG A 92 6.35 -26.52 -12.07
C ARG A 92 5.90 -25.79 -13.33
N GLU A 93 6.79 -25.76 -14.31
CA GLU A 93 6.65 -24.91 -15.49
C GLU A 93 5.66 -25.51 -16.48
N VAL A 94 5.72 -26.82 -16.68
CA VAL A 94 4.78 -27.53 -17.57
C VAL A 94 3.35 -27.47 -17.07
N CYS A 95 3.13 -27.58 -15.74
CA CYS A 95 1.78 -27.45 -15.18
C CYS A 95 1.19 -26.05 -15.40
N ARG A 96 2.04 -25.01 -15.33
CA ARG A 96 1.67 -23.60 -15.54
C ARG A 96 1.33 -23.32 -17.00
N MET A 97 2.17 -23.75 -17.94
CA MET A 97 1.96 -23.53 -19.37
C MET A 97 0.74 -24.26 -19.93
N GLU A 98 0.50 -25.48 -19.45
CA GLU A 98 -0.49 -26.40 -20.04
C GLU A 98 -1.80 -26.46 -19.25
N GLY A 99 -1.89 -25.74 -18.12
CA GLY A 99 -3.09 -25.67 -17.29
C GLY A 99 -3.44 -26.98 -16.59
N ILE A 100 -2.44 -27.79 -16.25
CA ILE A 100 -2.63 -29.14 -15.71
C ILE A 100 -2.35 -29.15 -14.21
N PRO A 101 -3.27 -29.67 -13.38
CA PRO A 101 -3.05 -29.74 -11.94
C PRO A 101 -1.76 -30.49 -11.61
N ARG A 102 -0.95 -29.90 -10.74
CA ARG A 102 0.40 -30.40 -10.46
C ARG A 102 0.42 -31.82 -9.90
N ARG A 103 -0.57 -32.16 -9.07
CA ARG A 103 -0.79 -33.51 -8.55
C ARG A 103 -1.02 -34.52 -9.69
N THR A 104 -1.72 -34.10 -10.74
CA THR A 104 -2.01 -34.94 -11.91
C THR A 104 -0.75 -35.22 -12.72
N LEU A 105 0.08 -34.20 -13.00
CA LEU A 105 1.32 -34.39 -13.75
C LEU A 105 2.37 -35.18 -12.94
N ARG A 106 2.49 -34.95 -11.62
CA ARG A 106 3.35 -35.77 -10.75
C ARG A 106 2.94 -37.24 -10.76
N HIS A 107 1.66 -37.53 -10.62
CA HIS A 107 1.17 -38.91 -10.70
C HIS A 107 1.48 -39.57 -12.06
N TRP A 108 1.48 -38.80 -13.16
CA TRP A 108 1.88 -39.33 -14.46
C TRP A 108 3.40 -39.53 -14.58
N LEU A 109 4.21 -38.71 -13.92
CA LEU A 109 5.66 -38.91 -13.82
C LEU A 109 6.00 -40.16 -12.99
N ASP A 110 5.28 -40.39 -11.88
CA ASP A 110 5.42 -41.59 -11.05
C ASP A 110 5.03 -42.88 -11.82
N ASP A 111 4.09 -42.76 -12.76
CA ASP A 111 3.67 -43.86 -13.66
C ASP A 111 4.33 -43.77 -15.06
N ALA A 112 5.38 -42.96 -15.25
CA ALA A 112 5.89 -42.60 -16.58
C ALA A 112 6.27 -43.83 -17.42
N GLU A 113 6.92 -44.84 -16.83
CA GLU A 113 7.23 -46.09 -17.52
C GLU A 113 5.99 -46.81 -18.03
N LYS A 114 4.92 -46.88 -17.23
CA LYS A 114 3.65 -47.52 -17.62
C LYS A 114 2.93 -46.74 -18.72
N ILE A 115 3.05 -45.41 -18.71
CA ILE A 115 2.44 -44.53 -19.71
C ILE A 115 3.21 -44.60 -21.03
N ASN A 116 4.54 -44.65 -20.97
CA ASN A 116 5.42 -44.73 -22.13
C ASN A 116 5.42 -46.12 -22.77
N SER A 117 5.30 -47.20 -21.99
CA SER A 117 5.23 -48.60 -22.49
C SER A 117 3.84 -49.06 -22.93
N PHE A 118 2.81 -48.21 -22.86
CA PHE A 118 1.46 -48.57 -23.28
C PHE A 118 1.34 -48.79 -24.81
N GLU A 119 0.97 -50.00 -25.24
CA GLU A 119 0.85 -50.40 -26.66
C GLU A 119 -0.56 -50.23 -27.28
N GLY A 120 -1.47 -49.48 -26.64
CA GLY A 120 -2.82 -49.22 -27.16
C GLY A 120 -2.99 -47.88 -27.88
N PRO A 121 -4.22 -47.55 -28.36
CA PRO A 121 -4.47 -46.31 -29.10
C PRO A 121 -4.12 -45.06 -28.30
N GLU A 122 -3.36 -44.14 -28.89
CA GLU A 122 -2.87 -42.92 -28.26
C GLU A 122 -3.99 -41.95 -27.82
N SER A 123 -5.17 -42.05 -28.43
CA SER A 123 -6.38 -41.27 -28.10
C SER A 123 -7.07 -41.73 -26.82
N ARG A 124 -6.68 -42.88 -26.24
CA ARG A 124 -7.28 -43.45 -25.03
C ARG A 124 -6.97 -42.58 -23.82
N LYS A 125 -7.92 -42.44 -22.89
CA LYS A 125 -7.81 -41.50 -21.75
C LYS A 125 -7.42 -42.18 -20.41
N SER A 126 -7.47 -43.51 -20.35
CA SER A 126 -7.07 -44.35 -19.20
C SER A 126 -6.18 -45.50 -19.66
N ILE A 127 -5.17 -45.82 -18.84
CA ILE A 127 -4.13 -46.83 -19.08
C ILE A 127 -4.35 -48.08 -18.19
N GLY A 128 -5.28 -48.00 -17.24
CA GLY A 128 -5.68 -49.11 -16.36
C GLY A 128 -6.92 -49.86 -16.87
N ARG A 129 -6.85 -51.20 -16.74
CA ARG A 129 -7.90 -52.18 -17.09
C ARG A 129 -9.26 -51.83 -16.46
N SER A 130 -10.33 -52.16 -17.18
CA SER A 130 -11.72 -52.08 -16.72
C SER A 130 -11.95 -52.86 -15.42
N GLY A 131 -12.67 -52.28 -14.46
CA GLY A 131 -13.22 -52.97 -13.29
C GLY A 131 -12.94 -52.25 -11.97
N ARG A 132 -13.98 -51.71 -11.33
CA ARG A 132 -13.93 -51.09 -10.01
C ARG A 132 -13.70 -52.20 -8.96
N ARG A 133 -12.68 -52.11 -8.08
CA ARG A 133 -12.41 -53.12 -7.04
C ARG A 133 -13.66 -53.38 -6.18
N GLU A 134 -13.99 -54.65 -5.97
CA GLU A 134 -14.89 -55.09 -4.90
C GLU A 134 -14.13 -54.95 -3.57
N LEU A 135 -14.74 -54.26 -2.60
CA LEU A 135 -14.12 -53.99 -1.29
C LEU A 135 -14.18 -55.21 -0.36
N LEU A 136 -15.08 -56.16 -0.66
CA LEU A 136 -15.23 -57.41 0.06
C LEU A 136 -14.47 -58.50 -0.71
N PRO A 137 -13.38 -59.06 -0.16
CA PRO A 137 -12.57 -60.06 -0.86
C PRO A 137 -13.32 -61.37 -1.12
N PHE A 138 -14.46 -61.59 -0.44
CA PHE A 138 -15.38 -62.72 -0.56
C PHE A 138 -16.71 -62.34 -1.24
N GLY A 139 -16.73 -61.30 -2.08
CA GLY A 139 -17.97 -60.80 -2.72
C GLY A 139 -18.74 -61.86 -3.52
N ARG A 140 -18.05 -62.84 -4.12
CA ARG A 140 -18.70 -63.94 -4.85
C ARG A 140 -19.52 -64.86 -3.94
N GLU A 141 -18.94 -65.28 -2.82
CA GLU A 141 -19.59 -66.14 -1.82
C GLU A 141 -20.82 -65.44 -1.22
N LEU A 142 -20.66 -64.15 -0.91
CA LEU A 142 -21.75 -63.32 -0.40
C LEU A 142 -22.87 -63.13 -1.44
N THR A 143 -22.54 -63.04 -2.72
CA THR A 143 -23.54 -62.98 -3.81
C THR A 143 -24.31 -64.29 -3.93
N THR A 144 -23.63 -65.44 -3.84
CA THR A 144 -24.27 -66.77 -3.85
C THR A 144 -25.23 -66.91 -2.67
N PHE A 145 -24.81 -66.54 -1.46
CA PHE A 145 -25.67 -66.53 -0.28
C PHE A 145 -26.95 -65.67 -0.48
N LEU A 146 -26.80 -64.48 -1.09
CA LEU A 146 -27.94 -63.60 -1.39
C LEU A 146 -28.88 -64.20 -2.46
N LEU A 147 -28.34 -64.90 -3.46
CA LEU A 147 -29.12 -65.56 -4.51
C LEU A 147 -29.87 -66.79 -3.98
N ASP A 148 -29.22 -67.62 -3.17
CA ASP A 148 -29.82 -68.80 -2.54
C ASP A 148 -30.96 -68.40 -1.61
N GLY A 149 -30.76 -67.37 -0.78
CA GLY A 149 -31.82 -66.82 0.07
C GLY A 149 -33.03 -66.30 -0.72
N ARG A 150 -32.82 -65.74 -1.92
CA ARG A 150 -33.90 -65.32 -2.83
C ARG A 150 -34.62 -66.50 -3.49
N LEU A 151 -33.90 -67.55 -3.87
CA LEU A 151 -34.47 -68.77 -4.45
C LEU A 151 -35.34 -69.53 -3.44
N ASP A 152 -34.98 -69.44 -2.16
CA ASP A 152 -35.76 -69.95 -1.03
C ASP A 152 -36.93 -69.04 -0.60
N GLY A 153 -37.17 -67.92 -1.29
CA GLY A 153 -38.25 -66.98 -1.00
C GLY A 153 -38.06 -66.11 0.26
N ARG A 154 -36.84 -65.98 0.78
CA ARG A 154 -36.54 -65.18 1.98
C ARG A 154 -36.14 -63.75 1.60
N GLU A 155 -36.60 -62.76 2.37
CA GLU A 155 -36.15 -61.37 2.21
C GLU A 155 -34.78 -61.17 2.85
N VAL A 156 -33.73 -61.08 2.03
CA VAL A 156 -32.36 -60.91 2.52
C VAL A 156 -32.02 -59.42 2.63
N THR A 157 -31.69 -58.98 3.86
CA THR A 157 -31.38 -57.58 4.19
C THR A 157 -29.89 -57.38 4.50
N SER A 158 -29.44 -56.12 4.62
CA SER A 158 -28.07 -55.80 5.05
C SER A 158 -27.68 -56.44 6.38
N SER A 159 -28.64 -56.67 7.28
CA SER A 159 -28.41 -57.35 8.56
C SER A 159 -28.07 -58.84 8.39
N HIS A 160 -28.67 -59.52 7.41
CA HIS A 160 -28.37 -60.92 7.09
C HIS A 160 -26.96 -61.08 6.48
N MET A 161 -26.53 -60.12 5.66
CA MET A 161 -25.15 -60.08 5.15
C MET A 161 -24.12 -59.85 6.26
N ILE A 162 -24.43 -58.97 7.21
CA ILE A 162 -23.56 -58.76 8.38
C ILE A 162 -23.49 -60.02 9.23
N GLY A 163 -24.61 -60.74 9.39
CA GLY A 163 -24.65 -62.07 10.03
C GLY A 163 -23.74 -63.08 9.32
N TYR A 164 -23.87 -63.21 8.01
CA TYR A 164 -23.02 -64.09 7.19
C TYR A 164 -21.53 -63.75 7.31
N ILE A 165 -21.18 -62.46 7.29
CA ILE A 165 -19.78 -62.00 7.45
C ILE A 165 -19.24 -62.32 8.86
N ARG A 166 -20.07 -62.18 9.90
CA ARG A 166 -19.70 -62.58 11.27
C ARG A 166 -19.49 -64.09 11.40
N GLU A 167 -20.33 -64.88 10.74
CA GLU A 167 -20.31 -66.33 10.86
C GLU A 167 -19.19 -66.99 10.04
N HIS A 168 -18.91 -66.47 8.84
CA HIS A 168 -17.99 -67.11 7.89
C HIS A 168 -16.68 -66.34 7.66
N HIS A 169 -16.61 -65.06 8.05
CA HIS A 169 -15.45 -64.19 7.80
C HIS A 169 -15.05 -63.34 9.03
N GLN A 170 -15.22 -63.87 10.24
CA GLN A 170 -14.88 -63.19 11.51
C GLN A 170 -13.45 -62.61 11.56
N PRO A 171 -12.38 -63.31 11.10
CA PRO A 171 -11.02 -62.74 11.14
C PRO A 171 -10.85 -61.50 10.27
N TRP A 172 -11.59 -61.42 9.15
CA TRP A 172 -11.60 -60.23 8.30
C TRP A 172 -12.37 -59.09 8.97
N LEU A 173 -13.49 -59.42 9.62
CA LEU A 173 -14.33 -58.45 10.33
C LEU A 173 -13.58 -57.81 11.50
N ASP A 174 -12.86 -58.59 12.31
CA ASP A 174 -12.08 -58.08 13.44
C ASP A 174 -11.00 -57.10 12.97
N LYS A 175 -10.28 -57.44 11.89
CA LYS A 175 -9.30 -56.55 11.27
C LYS A 175 -9.95 -55.29 10.69
N TYR A 176 -11.13 -55.41 10.08
CA TYR A 176 -11.85 -54.27 9.51
C TYR A 176 -12.35 -53.28 10.58
N LEU A 177 -12.71 -53.78 11.76
CA LEU A 177 -13.21 -52.97 12.88
C LEU A 177 -12.09 -52.39 13.75
N ALA A 178 -10.89 -52.98 13.77
CA ALA A 178 -9.75 -52.55 14.60
C ALA A 178 -9.35 -51.08 14.38
N ASP A 179 -9.49 -50.56 13.16
CA ASP A 179 -9.11 -49.18 12.81
C ASP A 179 -10.25 -48.15 13.02
N LYS A 180 -11.36 -48.53 13.68
CA LYS A 180 -12.54 -47.67 13.83
C LYS A 180 -12.57 -47.03 15.21
N LYS A 181 -12.93 -45.73 15.23
CA LYS A 181 -12.93 -44.87 16.43
C LYS A 181 -13.81 -45.39 17.57
N SER A 182 -14.87 -46.15 17.27
CA SER A 182 -15.75 -46.78 18.26
C SER A 182 -16.50 -47.97 17.66
N ALA A 183 -17.02 -48.86 18.51
CA ALA A 183 -17.81 -50.02 18.09
C ALA A 183 -19.06 -49.61 17.29
N GLU A 184 -19.73 -48.53 17.70
CA GLU A 184 -20.91 -47.97 17.03
C GLU A 184 -20.55 -47.40 15.65
N SER A 185 -19.43 -46.66 15.54
CA SER A 185 -18.94 -46.16 14.26
C SER A 185 -18.51 -47.28 13.32
N GLY A 186 -17.93 -48.35 13.87
CA GLY A 186 -17.53 -49.54 13.11
C GLY A 186 -18.73 -50.29 12.54
N GLN A 187 -19.76 -50.50 13.37
CA GLN A 187 -21.01 -51.13 12.95
C GLN A 187 -21.74 -50.29 11.88
N ALA A 188 -21.83 -48.98 12.05
CA ALA A 188 -22.43 -48.09 11.05
C ALA A 188 -21.66 -48.09 9.72
N ALA A 189 -20.33 -48.18 9.75
CA ALA A 189 -19.50 -48.28 8.56
C ALA A 189 -19.68 -49.63 7.84
N LEU A 190 -19.82 -50.73 8.60
CA LEU A 190 -20.09 -52.06 8.05
C LEU A 190 -21.48 -52.14 7.39
N THR A 191 -22.50 -51.56 8.01
CA THR A 191 -23.85 -51.48 7.42
C THR A 191 -23.85 -50.74 6.10
N ARG A 192 -23.19 -49.57 6.03
CA ARG A 192 -23.05 -48.81 4.77
C ARG A 192 -22.29 -49.59 3.70
N LEU A 193 -21.30 -50.39 4.09
CA LEU A 193 -20.55 -51.24 3.16
C LEU A 193 -21.43 -52.34 2.55
N CYS A 194 -22.24 -53.02 3.38
CA CYS A 194 -23.17 -54.05 2.92
C CYS A 194 -24.29 -53.46 2.06
N GLN A 195 -24.82 -52.29 2.42
CA GLN A 195 -25.86 -51.61 1.63
C GLN A 195 -25.37 -51.23 0.23
N ARG A 196 -24.15 -50.69 0.12
CA ARG A 196 -23.51 -50.41 -1.18
C ARG A 196 -23.23 -51.66 -2.00
N PHE A 197 -23.04 -52.80 -1.35
CA PHE A 197 -22.87 -54.08 -2.03
C PHE A 197 -24.20 -54.56 -2.61
N VAL A 198 -25.29 -54.54 -1.84
CA VAL A 198 -26.66 -54.86 -2.31
C VAL A 198 -27.05 -53.98 -3.51
N GLU A 199 -26.84 -52.67 -3.42
CA GLU A 199 -27.11 -51.72 -4.51
C GLU A 199 -26.33 -52.04 -5.78
N ARG A 200 -25.04 -52.39 -5.63
CA ARG A 200 -24.15 -52.68 -6.77
C ARG A 200 -24.53 -53.98 -7.49
N HIS A 201 -25.00 -54.98 -6.75
CA HIS A 201 -25.34 -56.30 -7.29
C HIS A 201 -26.84 -56.43 -7.61
N GLY A 202 -27.60 -55.33 -7.61
CA GLY A 202 -28.99 -55.31 -8.09
C GLY A 202 -30.01 -55.96 -7.15
N PHE A 203 -29.70 -56.04 -5.85
CA PHE A 203 -30.57 -56.69 -4.86
C PHE A 203 -31.61 -55.75 -4.21
N THR A 204 -31.69 -54.48 -4.65
CA THR A 204 -32.69 -53.51 -4.17
C THR A 204 -34.09 -53.81 -4.71
N GLN A 205 -35.08 -53.97 -3.82
CA GLN A 205 -36.49 -54.09 -4.21
C GLN A 205 -37.05 -52.74 -4.69
N THR A 206 -37.68 -52.73 -5.86
CA THR A 206 -38.53 -51.63 -6.34
C THR A 206 -40.00 -51.87 -5.98
N GLY A 207 -40.51 -51.11 -5.00
CA GLY A 207 -41.87 -50.56 -4.89
C GLY A 207 -43.08 -51.48 -4.57
N SER A 208 -43.81 -51.16 -3.49
CA SER A 208 -45.29 -51.22 -3.45
C SER A 208 -45.87 -50.31 -2.36
N ALA A 209 -47.13 -49.94 -2.53
CA ALA A 209 -47.83 -48.77 -2.02
C ALA A 209 -48.58 -48.93 -0.69
N MET A 210 -48.93 -47.78 -0.09
CA MET A 210 -50.09 -47.45 0.75
C MET A 210 -50.55 -48.40 1.88
N ARG A 211 -50.56 -47.87 3.13
CA ARG A 211 -51.78 -47.67 3.95
C ARG A 211 -51.47 -46.99 5.28
N GLY A 212 -52.32 -46.05 5.69
CA GLY A 212 -52.29 -45.45 7.03
C GLY A 212 -53.23 -46.14 8.02
N ARG A 213 -52.98 -45.92 9.33
CA ARG A 213 -53.95 -45.54 10.40
C ARG A 213 -53.36 -45.79 11.80
N ASP A 214 -53.44 -44.74 12.62
CA ASP A 214 -53.91 -44.61 14.01
C ASP A 214 -53.40 -45.47 15.20
N ALA A 215 -53.40 -44.76 16.34
CA ALA A 215 -53.36 -45.15 17.77
C ALA A 215 -51.97 -45.52 18.32
N GLY A 216 -51.49 -45.04 19.47
CA GLY A 216 -52.12 -44.43 20.66
C GLY A 216 -51.58 -45.15 21.91
N THR A 217 -51.53 -44.44 23.07
CA THR A 217 -51.10 -44.84 24.45
C THR A 217 -49.58 -44.84 24.73
N GLY A 218 -49.04 -44.08 25.70
CA GLY A 218 -49.20 -44.14 27.18
C GLY A 218 -48.08 -45.06 27.72
N THR A 219 -47.13 -44.70 28.60
CA THR A 219 -47.18 -44.20 30.01
C THR A 219 -45.72 -44.04 30.49
N ASP A 220 -45.31 -42.93 31.11
CA ASP A 220 -45.06 -42.71 32.56
C ASP A 220 -43.61 -42.90 33.07
N THR A 221 -43.13 -41.84 33.77
CA THR A 221 -42.19 -41.79 34.93
C THR A 221 -40.75 -42.33 34.75
N GLU A 222 -39.68 -41.77 35.34
CA GLU A 222 -39.54 -41.03 36.59
C GLU A 222 -38.20 -40.28 36.67
N ASN A 223 -38.15 -39.33 37.61
CA ASN A 223 -37.06 -38.40 37.94
C ASN A 223 -35.74 -39.05 38.40
N SER A 224 -34.63 -38.31 38.23
CA SER A 224 -33.81 -37.89 39.38
C SER A 224 -32.82 -36.77 39.03
N ASN A 225 -33.05 -35.62 39.66
CA ASN A 225 -32.08 -34.53 39.83
C ASN A 225 -30.95 -34.97 40.76
N VAL A 226 -29.71 -34.57 40.47
CA VAL A 226 -28.76 -34.15 41.50
C VAL A 226 -27.96 -32.94 41.00
N THR A 227 -28.24 -31.81 41.64
CA THR A 227 -27.47 -30.56 41.62
C THR A 227 -26.30 -30.67 42.59
N PHE A 228 -25.12 -30.16 42.26
CA PHE A 228 -24.14 -29.71 43.25
C PHE A 228 -23.53 -28.36 42.82
N GLN A 229 -23.78 -27.34 43.65
CA GLN A 229 -23.02 -26.10 43.76
C GLN A 229 -21.98 -26.26 44.87
N VAL A 230 -20.75 -25.75 44.66
CA VAL A 230 -19.85 -25.20 45.70
C VAL A 230 -18.99 -24.14 44.98
N LYS A 231 -19.26 -22.85 45.17
CA LYS A 231 -18.69 -21.90 46.16
C LYS A 231 -17.19 -21.62 46.02
N THR A 232 -16.95 -20.32 45.80
CA THR A 232 -15.75 -19.49 45.81
C THR A 232 -14.87 -19.63 47.05
N GLU A 233 -13.56 -19.50 46.86
CA GLU A 233 -12.68 -18.78 47.79
C GLU A 233 -11.52 -18.12 47.03
N THR A 234 -11.24 -16.89 47.46
CA THR A 234 -10.22 -15.92 47.02
C THR A 234 -8.85 -16.28 47.55
N GLU A 235 -7.78 -16.03 46.78
CA GLU A 235 -6.48 -15.67 47.34
C GLU A 235 -5.62 -14.85 46.37
N SER A 236 -4.77 -14.05 46.99
CA SER A 236 -4.08 -12.82 46.60
C SER A 236 -2.96 -12.88 45.56
N GLU A 237 -2.76 -11.71 44.94
CA GLU A 237 -1.66 -11.27 44.08
C GLU A 237 -0.25 -11.57 44.61
N LYS A 238 0.66 -11.91 43.69
CA LYS A 238 2.06 -11.48 43.73
C LYS A 238 2.60 -11.31 42.31
N ASP A 239 3.01 -10.07 42.08
CA ASP A 239 3.55 -9.47 40.88
C ASP A 239 4.95 -10.00 40.53
N CYS A 240 5.23 -10.17 39.24
CA CYS A 240 6.58 -10.37 38.72
C CYS A 240 6.62 -9.82 37.28
N GLY A 241 7.19 -8.63 37.14
CA GLY A 241 7.19 -7.81 35.95
C GLY A 241 7.93 -8.40 34.75
N ILE A 242 7.37 -8.15 33.57
CA ILE A 242 8.03 -8.27 32.28
C ILE A 242 7.86 -6.93 31.56
N ALA A 243 8.97 -6.45 31.02
CA ALA A 243 9.24 -5.14 30.43
C ALA A 243 8.09 -4.47 29.65
N ASP A 244 7.88 -3.18 29.95
CA ASP A 244 7.06 -2.24 29.18
C ASP A 244 7.52 -2.18 27.72
N SER A 245 6.66 -2.66 26.83
CA SER A 245 6.62 -2.24 25.43
C SER A 245 5.85 -0.92 25.36
N ALA A 246 6.34 0.03 24.56
CA ALA A 246 5.75 1.36 24.45
C ALA A 246 4.26 1.26 24.05
N THR A 247 3.38 1.80 24.90
CA THR A 247 1.94 1.82 24.64
C THR A 247 1.60 2.76 23.47
N PRO A 248 0.66 2.38 22.57
CA PRO A 248 0.21 3.24 21.49
C PRO A 248 -0.38 4.54 22.07
N LYS A 249 0.15 5.69 21.64
CA LYS A 249 -0.27 7.00 22.12
C LYS A 249 -1.51 7.47 21.37
N VAL A 250 -2.65 7.52 22.06
CA VAL A 250 -3.82 8.31 21.66
C VAL A 250 -3.72 9.66 22.36
N MET A 251 -3.73 10.75 21.60
CA MET A 251 -3.79 12.09 22.16
C MET A 251 -5.11 12.74 21.72
N CYS A 252 -6.09 12.74 22.63
CA CYS A 252 -7.30 13.53 22.47
C CYS A 252 -6.99 14.96 22.88
N THR A 253 -7.28 15.94 22.03
CA THR A 253 -7.21 17.35 22.39
C THR A 253 -8.41 17.68 23.26
N ASN A 254 -8.18 18.24 24.46
CA ASN A 254 -9.23 18.61 25.42
C ASN A 254 -10.21 19.60 24.78
N ILE A 255 -11.39 19.10 24.38
CA ILE A 255 -12.57 19.93 24.17
C ILE A 255 -13.23 20.05 25.54
N SER A 256 -13.47 21.29 25.97
CA SER A 256 -14.23 21.62 27.17
C SER A 256 -15.51 20.80 27.25
N ASP A 257 -15.84 20.29 28.44
CA ASP A 257 -17.08 19.57 28.79
C ASP A 257 -18.33 20.45 28.59
N ASP A 258 -18.66 20.77 27.33
CA ASP A 258 -19.96 21.28 26.92
C ASP A 258 -20.65 20.15 26.17
N HIS A 259 -21.57 19.46 26.85
CA HIS A 259 -22.35 18.34 26.32
C HIS A 259 -23.41 18.80 25.30
N GLY A 260 -22.96 19.40 24.20
CA GLY A 260 -23.67 19.42 22.93
C GLY A 260 -22.99 18.40 22.00
N GLU A 261 -23.73 17.44 21.45
CA GLU A 261 -23.20 16.54 20.41
C GLU A 261 -22.80 17.38 19.19
N ASP A 262 -21.50 17.65 19.05
CA ASP A 262 -20.94 18.32 17.89
C ASP A 262 -20.93 17.37 16.70
N ASP A 263 -22.00 17.39 15.90
CA ASP A 263 -22.15 16.56 14.70
C ASP A 263 -21.39 17.09 13.46
N SER A 264 -20.42 17.99 13.67
CA SER A 264 -19.66 18.57 12.56
C SER A 264 -18.90 17.52 11.73
N PRO A 265 -18.88 17.67 10.39
CA PRO A 265 -18.20 16.75 9.49
C PRO A 265 -16.70 16.73 9.74
N LEU A 266 -16.10 15.54 9.68
CA LEU A 266 -14.66 15.33 9.85
C LEU A 266 -14.01 14.81 8.57
N LEU A 267 -12.78 15.23 8.32
CA LEU A 267 -11.92 14.69 7.28
C LEU A 267 -10.94 13.70 7.91
N CYS A 268 -10.75 12.54 7.27
CA CYS A 268 -9.76 11.55 7.69
C CYS A 268 -8.48 11.71 6.86
N GLY A 269 -7.34 11.77 7.54
CA GLY A 269 -6.02 11.75 6.93
C GLY A 269 -5.21 10.56 7.39
N LEU A 270 -4.64 9.81 6.46
CA LEU A 270 -3.71 8.71 6.73
C LEU A 270 -2.31 9.08 6.24
N ASP A 271 -1.30 8.82 7.06
CA ASP A 271 0.11 8.94 6.71
C ASP A 271 0.80 7.60 6.94
N ILE A 272 1.16 6.94 5.83
CA ILE A 272 1.80 5.62 5.81
C ILE A 272 3.31 5.81 5.69
N GLY A 273 3.94 6.13 6.83
CA GLY A 273 5.37 6.40 6.92
C GLY A 273 6.22 5.12 6.98
N THR A 274 7.54 5.30 6.89
CA THR A 274 8.51 4.19 6.93
C THR A 274 8.54 3.46 8.27
N THR A 275 8.22 4.11 9.39
CA THR A 275 8.34 3.49 10.73
C THR A 275 7.02 3.40 11.48
N ALA A 276 6.00 4.15 11.06
CA ALA A 276 4.71 4.21 11.72
C ALA A 276 3.62 4.61 10.72
N VAL A 277 2.41 4.17 11.00
CA VAL A 277 1.20 4.67 10.36
C VAL A 277 0.49 5.63 11.31
N LYS A 278 0.12 6.79 10.79
CA LYS A 278 -0.62 7.80 11.55
C LYS A 278 -1.98 8.06 10.92
N CYS A 279 -2.99 8.23 11.76
CA CYS A 279 -4.36 8.56 11.34
C CYS A 279 -4.83 9.79 12.12
N VAL A 280 -5.42 10.76 11.42
CA VAL A 280 -5.90 12.02 11.99
C VAL A 280 -7.32 12.31 11.54
N LEU A 281 -8.11 12.89 12.45
CA LEU A 281 -9.42 13.45 12.15
C LEU A 281 -9.36 14.97 12.27
N VAL A 282 -9.65 15.68 11.18
CA VAL A 282 -9.59 17.14 11.10
C VAL A 282 -11.00 17.69 11.01
N LYS A 283 -11.32 18.64 11.89
CA LYS A 283 -12.56 19.42 11.82
C LYS A 283 -12.37 20.61 10.88
N ILE A 284 -13.38 20.86 10.06
CA ILE A 284 -13.47 22.02 9.19
C ILE A 284 -14.61 22.94 9.61
N ASP A 285 -14.48 24.23 9.29
CA ASP A 285 -15.58 25.19 9.40
C ASP A 285 -16.44 25.20 8.13
N ASP A 286 -17.53 25.97 8.17
CA ASP A 286 -18.44 26.14 7.03
C ASP A 286 -17.75 26.76 5.80
N GLY A 287 -16.58 27.38 5.98
CA GLY A 287 -15.73 27.92 4.92
C GLY A 287 -14.75 26.92 4.32
N GLY A 288 -14.76 25.66 4.78
CA GLY A 288 -13.85 24.61 4.32
C GLY A 288 -12.42 24.72 4.87
N LYS A 289 -12.22 25.51 5.93
CA LYS A 289 -10.92 25.73 6.55
C LYS A 289 -10.75 24.82 7.77
N ALA A 290 -9.54 24.31 7.98
CA ALA A 290 -9.20 23.54 9.15
C ALA A 290 -9.40 24.36 10.44
N VAL A 291 -10.28 23.89 11.32
CA VAL A 291 -10.50 24.45 12.67
C VAL A 291 -9.50 23.85 13.65
N GLY A 292 -9.20 22.56 13.49
CA GLY A 292 -8.23 21.85 14.31
C GLY A 292 -8.34 20.34 14.17
N THR A 293 -7.37 19.65 14.77
CA THR A 293 -7.35 18.20 14.85
C THR A 293 -8.16 17.72 16.06
N VAL A 294 -9.14 16.85 15.81
CA VAL A 294 -10.07 16.30 16.83
C VAL A 294 -9.50 15.04 17.46
N ALA A 295 -8.87 14.18 16.66
CA ALA A 295 -8.28 12.95 17.14
C ALA A 295 -7.04 12.58 16.31
N VAL A 296 -6.06 11.97 16.97
CA VAL A 296 -4.82 11.46 16.37
C VAL A 296 -4.50 10.10 16.97
N ALA A 297 -4.14 9.16 16.11
CA ALA A 297 -3.58 7.87 16.47
C ALA A 297 -2.30 7.63 15.66
N SER A 298 -1.31 7.01 16.29
CA SER A 298 -0.05 6.63 15.65
C SER A 298 0.31 5.22 16.08
N VAL A 299 0.58 4.35 15.11
CA VAL A 299 0.94 2.94 15.32
C VAL A 299 2.31 2.70 14.71
N PRO A 300 3.36 2.47 15.53
CA PRO A 300 4.64 2.02 15.04
C PRO A 300 4.51 0.68 14.33
N LEU A 301 5.17 0.52 13.17
CA LEU A 301 5.17 -0.75 12.45
C LEU A 301 5.82 -1.86 13.28
N SER A 302 6.81 -1.53 14.12
CA SER A 302 7.44 -2.46 15.06
C SER A 302 6.48 -3.13 16.04
N ASP A 303 5.34 -2.48 16.33
CA ASP A 303 4.36 -2.94 17.32
C ASP A 303 3.32 -3.87 16.68
N VAL A 304 3.41 -4.06 15.36
CA VAL A 304 2.51 -4.90 14.58
C VAL A 304 3.22 -6.20 14.24
N LEU A 305 2.78 -7.28 14.88
CA LEU A 305 3.23 -8.63 14.57
C LEU A 305 2.58 -9.06 13.23
N SER A 306 3.40 -9.52 12.29
CA SER A 306 2.94 -10.16 11.05
C SER A 306 3.50 -11.59 10.96
N LYS A 307 2.83 -12.47 10.21
CA LYS A 307 3.34 -13.83 9.98
C LYS A 307 4.69 -13.74 9.23
N PRO A 308 5.69 -14.58 9.55
CA PRO A 308 6.85 -14.73 8.69
C PRO A 308 6.38 -15.27 7.33
N THR A 309 6.54 -14.49 6.28
CA THR A 309 6.32 -14.93 4.89
C THR A 309 7.49 -15.81 4.45
N GLY A 310 7.59 -17.04 4.96
CA GLY A 310 8.63 -18.01 4.59
C GLY A 310 8.23 -19.45 4.88
N LEU A 311 8.48 -20.35 3.93
CA LEU A 311 8.23 -21.81 4.06
C LEU A 311 9.23 -22.50 4.99
N ASP A 312 10.30 -21.80 5.36
CA ASP A 312 11.39 -22.32 6.18
C ASP A 312 11.50 -21.38 7.39
N GLY A 313 11.25 -21.88 8.60
CA GLY A 313 11.21 -21.12 9.86
C GLY A 313 12.53 -20.46 10.29
N GLU A 314 13.35 -20.00 9.35
CA GLU A 314 14.44 -19.07 9.57
C GLU A 314 13.88 -17.65 9.69
N ALA A 315 14.28 -16.94 10.74
CA ALA A 315 14.03 -15.51 10.84
C ALA A 315 14.65 -14.83 9.61
N ARG A 316 13.82 -14.39 8.66
CA ARG A 316 14.30 -13.55 7.55
C ARG A 316 15.03 -12.37 8.17
N VAL A 317 16.32 -12.25 7.88
CA VAL A 317 17.08 -11.02 8.17
C VAL A 317 16.29 -9.89 7.52
N GLN A 318 15.88 -8.89 8.29
CA GLN A 318 15.19 -7.73 7.77
C GLN A 318 16.11 -7.06 6.73
N GLU A 319 15.82 -7.27 5.45
CA GLU A 319 16.56 -6.65 4.37
C GLU A 319 16.33 -5.13 4.45
N LEU A 320 17.43 -4.37 4.52
CA LEU A 320 17.36 -2.92 4.53
C LEU A 320 16.65 -2.43 3.26
N GLY A 321 15.62 -1.61 3.42
CA GLY A 321 14.82 -1.13 2.30
C GLY A 321 13.69 -2.05 1.85
N VAL A 322 13.34 -3.09 2.62
CA VAL A 322 12.20 -3.98 2.35
C VAL A 322 11.23 -4.00 3.54
N GLN A 323 9.93 -3.97 3.26
CA GLN A 323 8.87 -3.97 4.27
C GLN A 323 7.73 -4.95 3.95
N ASN A 324 7.18 -5.53 5.02
CA ASN A 324 6.07 -6.46 4.95
C ASN A 324 4.74 -5.71 4.78
N VAL A 325 4.02 -5.99 3.69
CA VAL A 325 2.77 -5.30 3.35
C VAL A 325 1.63 -5.68 4.30
N ASP A 326 1.58 -6.92 4.81
CA ASP A 326 0.56 -7.35 5.79
C ASP A 326 0.67 -6.53 7.08
N GLN A 327 1.92 -6.30 7.53
CA GLN A 327 2.22 -5.45 8.67
C GLN A 327 1.71 -4.02 8.47
N VAL A 328 1.88 -3.47 7.26
CA VAL A 328 1.37 -2.13 6.92
C VAL A 328 -0.16 -2.10 6.95
N LEU A 329 -0.85 -3.08 6.34
CA LEU A 329 -2.32 -3.16 6.35
C LEU A 329 -2.87 -3.23 7.78
N LEU A 330 -2.28 -4.07 8.63
CA LEU A 330 -2.65 -4.19 10.03
C LEU A 330 -2.37 -2.90 10.81
N ALA A 331 -1.26 -2.21 10.54
CA ALA A 331 -0.95 -0.93 11.16
C ALA A 331 -1.96 0.17 10.78
N VAL A 332 -2.38 0.22 9.50
CA VAL A 332 -3.43 1.12 9.03
C VAL A 332 -4.75 0.85 9.75
N GLN A 333 -5.18 -0.42 9.81
CA GLN A 333 -6.38 -0.82 10.55
C GLN A 333 -6.30 -0.41 12.03
N ARG A 334 -5.19 -0.73 12.71
CA ARG A 334 -5.00 -0.37 14.12
C ARG A 334 -5.01 1.13 14.34
N ALA A 335 -4.35 1.91 13.48
CA ALA A 335 -4.31 3.36 13.57
C ALA A 335 -5.71 3.98 13.43
N VAL A 336 -6.51 3.50 12.49
CA VAL A 336 -7.91 3.93 12.38
C VAL A 336 -8.71 3.50 13.60
N MET A 337 -8.65 2.22 14.00
CA MET A 337 -9.47 1.67 15.08
C MET A 337 -9.16 2.24 16.47
N LEU A 338 -7.96 2.78 16.69
CA LEU A 338 -7.58 3.54 17.89
C LEU A 338 -8.29 4.90 17.99
N LEU A 339 -8.82 5.44 16.89
CA LEU A 339 -9.61 6.67 16.94
C LEU A 339 -10.98 6.42 17.55
N PRO A 340 -11.52 7.37 18.34
CA PRO A 340 -12.80 7.19 19.00
C PRO A 340 -13.95 7.00 18.00
N ALA A 341 -14.86 6.08 18.34
CA ALA A 341 -15.80 5.49 17.38
C ALA A 341 -16.87 6.48 16.91
N MET A 342 -17.23 7.47 17.73
CA MET A 342 -18.25 8.47 17.37
C MET A 342 -17.71 9.42 16.31
N GLU A 343 -16.47 9.86 16.45
CA GLU A 343 -15.76 10.74 15.54
C GLU A 343 -15.51 10.04 14.20
N ARG A 344 -15.12 8.75 14.23
CA ARG A 344 -14.97 7.95 13.00
C ARG A 344 -16.25 7.89 12.17
N ARG A 345 -17.43 7.82 12.80
CA ARG A 345 -18.72 7.82 12.08
C ARG A 345 -19.00 9.12 11.34
N ARG A 346 -18.43 10.24 11.79
CA ARG A 346 -18.57 11.56 11.17
C ARG A 346 -17.59 11.81 10.02
N VAL A 347 -16.74 10.84 9.69
CA VAL A 347 -15.81 10.95 8.56
C VAL A 347 -16.60 11.10 7.26
N THR A 348 -16.27 12.16 6.53
CA THR A 348 -16.91 12.52 5.25
C THR A 348 -16.03 12.22 4.05
N SER A 349 -14.71 12.18 4.22
CA SER A 349 -13.75 11.82 3.18
C SER A 349 -12.45 11.28 3.75
N VAL A 350 -11.68 10.60 2.89
CA VAL A 350 -10.38 10.01 3.24
C VAL A 350 -9.31 10.54 2.28
N GLY A 351 -8.29 11.20 2.85
CA GLY A 351 -7.03 11.51 2.18
C GLY A 351 -5.91 10.61 2.69
N ILE A 352 -5.00 10.21 1.81
CA ILE A 352 -3.90 9.30 2.14
C ILE A 352 -2.60 9.90 1.61
N CYS A 353 -1.56 9.92 2.44
CA CYS A 353 -0.19 10.10 2.02
C CYS A 353 0.70 8.97 2.54
N GLY A 354 1.91 8.87 2.01
CA GLY A 354 2.87 7.89 2.50
C GLY A 354 4.29 8.12 2.01
N GLN A 355 5.19 7.26 2.47
CA GLN A 355 6.58 7.27 2.04
C GLN A 355 6.67 7.15 0.50
N MET A 356 7.30 8.15 -0.11
CA MET A 356 7.44 8.26 -1.57
C MET A 356 8.37 7.19 -2.15
N HIS A 357 8.49 7.15 -3.48
CA HIS A 357 9.45 6.37 -4.28
C HIS A 357 9.23 4.86 -4.36
N GLY A 358 8.84 4.21 -3.26
CA GLY A 358 8.77 2.75 -3.16
C GLY A 358 7.75 2.11 -4.10
N ILE A 359 7.87 0.79 -4.28
CA ILE A 359 7.03 0.00 -5.19
C ILE A 359 6.54 -1.31 -4.55
N VAL A 360 5.26 -1.59 -4.75
CA VAL A 360 4.59 -2.89 -4.48
C VAL A 360 3.99 -3.37 -5.79
N TRP A 361 4.07 -4.68 -6.07
CA TRP A 361 3.32 -5.32 -7.16
C TRP A 361 2.20 -6.18 -6.59
N TRP A 362 1.07 -6.26 -7.28
CA TRP A 362 -0.05 -7.09 -6.84
C TRP A 362 -0.86 -7.67 -7.99
N ARG A 363 -1.69 -8.66 -7.65
CA ARG A 363 -2.69 -9.29 -8.52
C ARG A 363 -4.07 -8.73 -8.19
N SER A 364 -4.51 -7.77 -8.98
CA SER A 364 -5.72 -6.94 -8.78
C SER A 364 -6.95 -7.76 -8.40
N CYS A 365 -7.21 -8.88 -9.09
CA CYS A 365 -8.42 -9.68 -8.86
C CYS A 365 -8.44 -10.45 -7.52
N SER A 366 -7.31 -10.57 -6.83
CA SER A 366 -7.17 -11.34 -5.57
C SER A 366 -6.83 -10.48 -4.35
N VAL A 367 -6.44 -9.21 -4.56
CA VAL A 367 -5.98 -8.32 -3.47
C VAL A 367 -7.04 -8.16 -2.38
N HIS A 368 -8.29 -7.90 -2.77
CA HIS A 368 -9.35 -7.65 -1.79
C HIS A 368 -9.61 -8.87 -0.89
N GLU A 369 -9.76 -10.07 -1.46
CA GLU A 369 -9.96 -11.30 -0.68
C GLU A 369 -8.76 -11.63 0.22
N ALA A 370 -7.54 -11.37 -0.26
CA ALA A 370 -6.34 -11.56 0.56
C ALA A 370 -6.23 -10.53 1.69
N ALA A 371 -6.56 -9.26 1.43
CA ALA A 371 -6.56 -8.21 2.44
C ALA A 371 -7.60 -8.47 3.54
N GLU A 372 -8.80 -8.90 3.18
CA GLU A 372 -9.83 -9.33 4.15
C GLU A 372 -9.32 -10.44 5.08
N ARG A 373 -8.60 -11.43 4.53
CA ARG A 373 -8.01 -12.50 5.34
C ARG A 373 -6.96 -11.99 6.33
N VAL A 374 -6.15 -11.01 5.91
CA VAL A 374 -5.16 -10.38 6.80
C VAL A 374 -5.86 -9.57 7.90
N LEU A 375 -6.85 -8.74 7.53
CA LEU A 375 -7.53 -7.82 8.43
C LEU A 375 -8.53 -8.49 9.39
N ALA A 376 -9.06 -9.67 9.03
CA ALA A 376 -9.96 -10.45 9.86
C ALA A 376 -9.26 -11.45 10.79
N ALA A 377 -7.94 -11.63 10.64
CA ALA A 377 -7.20 -12.58 11.46
C ALA A 377 -7.10 -12.07 12.90
N ASP A 378 -7.83 -12.72 13.80
CA ASP A 378 -7.69 -12.55 15.25
C ASP A 378 -6.28 -13.00 15.65
N ASP A 379 -5.52 -12.19 16.41
CA ASP A 379 -4.13 -12.46 16.82
C ASP A 379 -3.96 -13.86 17.46
N SER A 380 -5.06 -14.41 18.02
CA SER A 380 -5.13 -15.72 18.67
C SER A 380 -5.36 -16.94 17.74
N LYS A 381 -5.77 -16.75 16.48
CA LYS A 381 -6.12 -17.85 15.54
C LYS A 381 -5.14 -18.07 14.40
N LEU A 382 -4.05 -17.30 14.37
CA LEU A 382 -3.01 -17.39 13.32
C LEU A 382 -2.24 -18.72 13.30
N GLN A 383 -2.47 -19.64 14.26
CA GLN A 383 -1.69 -20.87 14.44
C GLN A 383 -2.21 -22.14 13.75
N GLN A 384 -3.38 -22.16 13.08
CA GLN A 384 -3.93 -23.44 12.54
C GLN A 384 -4.62 -23.39 11.17
N GLN A 385 -3.98 -22.82 10.16
CA GLN A 385 -4.37 -23.08 8.76
C GLN A 385 -3.14 -23.41 7.92
N ASP A 386 -2.71 -24.67 8.02
CA ASP A 386 -1.83 -25.30 7.04
C ASP A 386 -2.67 -25.81 5.85
N ASP A 387 -2.12 -25.62 4.65
CA ASP A 387 -2.35 -26.43 3.45
C ASP A 387 -3.47 -26.02 2.46
N ALA A 388 -3.53 -24.73 2.10
CA ALA A 388 -4.02 -24.30 0.80
C ALA A 388 -2.98 -23.42 0.10
N SER A 389 -2.75 -23.68 -1.19
CA SER A 389 -1.81 -22.99 -2.06
C SER A 389 -2.20 -21.53 -2.32
N ASP A 390 -2.04 -20.65 -1.33
CA ASP A 390 -2.19 -19.21 -1.55
C ASP A 390 -1.00 -18.69 -2.34
N GLU A 391 -1.19 -18.45 -3.63
CA GLU A 391 -0.31 -17.56 -4.38
C GLU A 391 -0.37 -16.18 -3.73
N CYS A 392 0.78 -15.60 -3.39
CA CYS A 392 0.85 -14.27 -2.79
C CYS A 392 0.09 -13.26 -3.67
N ALA A 393 -0.84 -12.51 -3.07
CA ALA A 393 -1.64 -11.53 -3.80
C ALA A 393 -0.88 -10.23 -4.07
N TRP A 394 0.22 -9.99 -3.35
CA TRP A 394 1.13 -8.86 -3.49
C TRP A 394 2.59 -9.28 -3.21
N SER A 395 3.55 -8.47 -3.62
CA SER A 395 4.95 -8.58 -3.24
C SER A 395 5.22 -7.96 -1.86
N GLU A 396 6.43 -8.14 -1.34
CA GLU A 396 6.95 -7.22 -0.31
C GLU A 396 7.06 -5.80 -0.91
N LEU A 397 7.03 -4.79 -0.05
CA LEU A 397 7.30 -3.41 -0.43
C LEU A 397 8.81 -3.19 -0.51
N ILE A 398 9.29 -2.73 -1.67
CA ILE A 398 10.65 -2.20 -1.82
C ILE A 398 10.59 -0.70 -1.60
N THR A 399 11.25 -0.19 -0.56
CA THR A 399 11.13 1.21 -0.11
C THR A 399 12.18 2.12 -0.75
N TRP A 400 12.04 3.43 -0.50
CA TRP A 400 13.01 4.45 -0.90
C TRP A 400 14.43 4.24 -0.37
N GLN A 401 14.59 3.45 0.70
CA GLN A 401 15.90 3.17 1.29
C GLN A 401 16.66 2.08 0.54
N ASP A 402 15.98 1.34 -0.35
CA ASP A 402 16.56 0.24 -1.10
C ASP A 402 17.71 0.72 -2.02
N GLN A 403 18.83 -0.01 -1.95
CA GLN A 403 20.05 0.29 -2.72
C GLN A 403 20.38 -0.82 -3.73
N ARG A 404 19.42 -1.66 -4.13
CA ARG A 404 19.68 -2.74 -5.11
C ARG A 404 20.07 -2.20 -6.49
N CYS A 405 19.54 -1.02 -6.83
CA CYS A 405 19.93 -0.30 -8.04
C CYS A 405 21.28 0.38 -7.80
N THR A 406 22.36 -0.34 -8.05
CA THR A 406 23.72 0.18 -7.91
C THR A 406 23.98 1.36 -8.86
N PRO A 407 24.99 2.22 -8.59
CA PRO A 407 25.38 3.29 -9.52
C PRO A 407 25.60 2.77 -10.95
N SER A 408 26.30 1.64 -11.11
CA SER A 408 26.51 1.01 -12.43
C SER A 408 25.22 0.55 -13.13
N PHE A 409 24.22 0.09 -12.38
CA PHE A 409 22.93 -0.27 -12.93
C PHE A 409 22.15 0.97 -13.38
N LEU A 410 22.19 2.04 -12.58
CA LEU A 410 21.57 3.32 -12.91
C LEU A 410 22.21 3.96 -14.15
N ASP A 411 23.55 3.92 -14.27
CA ASP A 411 24.27 4.38 -15.46
C ASP A 411 23.84 3.61 -16.71
N SER A 412 23.74 2.28 -16.63
CA SER A 412 23.19 1.43 -17.71
C SER A 412 21.76 1.81 -18.08
N CYS A 413 20.90 2.13 -17.09
CA CYS A 413 19.54 2.60 -17.35
C CYS A 413 19.55 3.95 -18.10
N ARG A 414 20.36 4.92 -17.65
CA ARG A 414 20.50 6.23 -18.28
C ARG A 414 21.02 6.11 -19.71
N GLU A 415 22.00 5.24 -19.95
CA GLU A 415 22.50 4.93 -21.28
C GLU A 415 21.39 4.37 -22.17
N LYS A 416 20.64 3.34 -21.72
CA LYS A 416 19.52 2.76 -22.50
C LYS A 416 18.48 3.83 -22.89
N ILE A 417 18.15 4.74 -21.96
CA ILE A 417 17.21 5.83 -22.20
C ILE A 417 17.79 6.82 -23.23
N ALA A 418 19.04 7.23 -23.08
CA ALA A 418 19.71 8.16 -24.00
C ALA A 418 19.78 7.62 -25.43
N HIS A 419 19.99 6.31 -25.62
CA HIS A 419 20.01 5.68 -26.96
C HIS A 419 18.63 5.63 -27.63
N THR A 420 17.55 5.65 -26.86
CA THR A 420 16.17 5.56 -27.39
C THR A 420 15.63 6.94 -27.78
N ASN A 421 16.17 8.00 -27.18
CA ASN A 421 15.83 9.38 -27.53
C ASN A 421 16.62 9.83 -28.76
N ALA A 422 15.93 10.24 -29.83
CA ALA A 422 16.57 10.80 -31.00
C ALA A 422 17.37 12.07 -30.61
N PRO A 423 18.55 12.32 -31.21
CA PRO A 423 19.30 13.55 -30.98
C PRO A 423 18.45 14.75 -31.43
N GLY A 424 17.85 15.46 -30.47
CA GLY A 424 16.97 16.61 -30.69
C GLY A 424 15.64 16.59 -29.92
N GLY A 425 15.23 15.46 -29.32
CA GLY A 425 14.04 15.36 -28.48
C GLY A 425 14.36 15.39 -26.99
N SER A 426 14.54 16.58 -26.39
CA SER A 426 14.65 16.70 -24.94
C SER A 426 13.25 16.83 -24.34
N SER A 427 12.62 15.70 -24.01
CA SER A 427 11.55 15.70 -23.02
C SER A 427 12.23 15.62 -21.65
N ALA A 428 12.06 16.63 -20.81
CA ALA A 428 12.59 16.62 -19.45
C ALA A 428 11.73 15.67 -18.59
N PHE A 429 12.20 14.43 -18.41
CA PHE A 429 11.57 13.45 -17.53
C PHE A 429 12.25 13.43 -16.16
N SER A 430 11.52 12.95 -15.15
CA SER A 430 12.03 12.84 -13.79
C SER A 430 13.19 11.82 -13.70
N PRO A 431 14.17 12.04 -12.80
CA PRO A 431 15.41 11.26 -12.77
C PRO A 431 15.17 9.80 -12.36
N ILE A 432 16.01 8.91 -12.89
CA ILE A 432 16.10 7.50 -12.46
C ILE A 432 17.15 7.42 -11.36
N ALA A 433 16.76 6.92 -10.18
CA ALA A 433 17.60 6.86 -8.98
C ALA A 433 17.38 5.57 -8.17
N ALA A 434 18.32 5.24 -7.27
CA ALA A 434 18.14 4.15 -6.32
C ALA A 434 16.94 4.43 -5.39
N GLY A 435 16.20 3.37 -5.04
CA GLY A 435 14.95 3.47 -4.27
C GLY A 435 13.73 3.95 -5.07
N TYR A 436 13.88 4.38 -6.33
CA TYR A 436 12.77 4.85 -7.16
C TYR A 436 12.07 3.68 -7.86
N GLY A 437 10.75 3.77 -8.01
CA GLY A 437 9.90 2.70 -8.54
C GLY A 437 10.30 2.18 -9.92
N LEU A 438 10.56 3.03 -10.93
CA LEU A 438 10.92 2.54 -12.28
C LEU A 438 12.29 1.86 -12.31
N ALA A 439 13.29 2.42 -11.61
CA ALA A 439 14.61 1.79 -11.49
C ALA A 439 14.49 0.40 -10.86
N THR A 440 13.73 0.31 -9.78
CA THR A 440 13.48 -0.93 -9.05
C THR A 440 12.70 -1.95 -9.89
N PHE A 441 11.75 -1.49 -10.69
CA PHE A 441 10.99 -2.33 -11.62
C PHE A 441 11.91 -2.89 -12.71
N ALA A 442 12.70 -2.04 -13.38
CA ALA A 442 13.68 -2.47 -14.37
C ALA A 442 14.67 -3.48 -13.78
N HIS A 443 15.19 -3.21 -12.58
CA HIS A 443 16.08 -4.13 -11.88
C HIS A 443 15.40 -5.48 -11.59
N THR A 444 14.14 -5.46 -11.14
CA THR A 444 13.37 -6.67 -10.83
C THR A 444 13.07 -7.49 -12.09
N LEU A 445 12.79 -6.85 -13.22
CA LEU A 445 12.61 -7.54 -14.51
C LEU A 445 13.90 -8.25 -14.94
N GLU A 446 15.06 -7.63 -14.74
CA GLU A 446 16.36 -8.18 -15.15
C GLU A 446 16.87 -9.28 -14.22
N HIS A 447 16.74 -9.10 -12.90
CA HIS A 447 17.39 -9.97 -11.91
C HIS A 447 16.45 -10.97 -11.23
N SER A 448 15.17 -10.60 -11.07
CA SER A 448 14.18 -11.37 -10.30
C SER A 448 12.78 -11.41 -10.94
N PRO A 449 12.64 -11.71 -12.25
CA PRO A 449 11.35 -11.62 -12.95
C PRO A 449 10.28 -12.57 -12.39
N ARG A 450 10.70 -13.60 -11.65
CA ARG A 450 9.79 -14.53 -10.95
C ARG A 450 8.91 -13.82 -9.91
N THR A 451 9.37 -12.72 -9.32
CA THR A 451 8.60 -11.90 -8.35
C THR A 451 7.36 -11.30 -9.00
N LEU A 452 7.39 -11.08 -10.32
CA LEU A 452 6.32 -10.42 -11.06
C LEU A 452 5.31 -11.42 -11.65
N VAL A 453 5.56 -12.72 -11.52
CA VAL A 453 4.69 -13.75 -12.11
C VAL A 453 3.32 -13.72 -11.43
N GLY A 454 2.28 -13.45 -12.22
CA GLY A 454 0.90 -13.39 -11.75
C GLY A 454 0.47 -12.02 -11.22
N MET A 455 1.39 -11.05 -11.16
CA MET A 455 1.09 -9.66 -10.84
C MET A 455 0.66 -8.93 -12.11
N ASP A 456 -0.32 -8.04 -11.99
CA ASP A 456 -0.90 -7.28 -13.10
C ASP A 456 -0.96 -5.76 -12.84
N ALA A 457 -0.55 -5.34 -11.64
CA ALA A 457 -0.54 -3.95 -11.19
C ALA A 457 0.66 -3.66 -10.28
N CYS A 458 1.02 -2.38 -10.18
CA CYS A 458 1.95 -1.86 -9.19
C CYS A 458 1.60 -0.44 -8.78
N GLY A 459 2.22 0.04 -7.70
CA GLY A 459 2.03 1.40 -7.15
C GLY A 459 2.87 1.59 -5.90
N THR A 460 2.78 2.77 -5.29
CA THR A 460 3.32 2.97 -3.93
C THR A 460 2.54 2.17 -2.89
N ILE A 461 3.01 2.17 -1.64
CA ILE A 461 2.28 1.49 -0.55
C ILE A 461 0.93 2.15 -0.27
N HIS A 462 0.83 3.47 -0.37
CA HIS A 462 -0.41 4.21 -0.16
C HIS A 462 -1.36 4.10 -1.36
N ASP A 463 -0.86 3.97 -2.60
CA ASP A 463 -1.69 3.58 -3.76
C ASP A 463 -2.30 2.20 -3.56
N PHE A 464 -1.50 1.23 -3.09
CA PHE A 464 -1.97 -0.11 -2.78
C PHE A 464 -3.05 -0.09 -1.67
N VAL A 465 -2.83 0.66 -0.59
CA VAL A 465 -3.83 0.77 0.49
C VAL A 465 -5.10 1.45 0.00
N ALA A 466 -5.03 2.46 -0.86
CA ALA A 466 -6.22 3.07 -1.47
C ALA A 466 -6.97 2.08 -2.37
N PHE A 467 -6.24 1.29 -3.17
CA PHE A 467 -6.81 0.25 -4.02
C PHE A 467 -7.57 -0.79 -3.19
N VAL A 468 -6.97 -1.25 -2.07
CA VAL A 468 -7.62 -2.13 -1.11
C VAL A 468 -8.85 -1.45 -0.54
N LEU A 469 -8.72 -0.25 0.04
CA LEU A 469 -9.79 0.48 0.75
C LEU A 469 -11.00 0.76 -0.15
N CYS A 470 -10.78 1.00 -1.45
CA CYS A 470 -11.85 1.22 -2.43
C CYS A 470 -12.50 -0.08 -2.94
N GLY A 471 -11.97 -1.25 -2.55
CA GLY A 471 -12.45 -2.54 -3.04
C GLY A 471 -12.20 -2.75 -4.53
N HIS A 472 -11.17 -2.09 -5.09
CA HIS A 472 -10.82 -2.23 -6.51
C HIS A 472 -10.32 -3.65 -6.81
N THR A 473 -10.54 -4.10 -8.04
CA THR A 473 -10.19 -5.47 -8.48
C THR A 473 -9.59 -5.52 -9.88
N LEU A 474 -9.54 -4.40 -10.59
CA LEU A 474 -9.04 -4.31 -11.96
C LEU A 474 -7.77 -3.45 -12.03
N PRO A 475 -6.78 -3.83 -12.86
CA PRO A 475 -5.57 -3.02 -13.05
C PRO A 475 -5.85 -1.59 -13.54
N SER A 476 -6.95 -1.38 -14.27
CA SER A 476 -7.36 -0.04 -14.75
C SER A 476 -7.82 0.91 -13.65
N GLU A 477 -8.07 0.41 -12.43
CA GLU A 477 -8.49 1.19 -11.27
C GLU A 477 -7.29 1.66 -10.43
N VAL A 478 -6.07 1.26 -10.80
CA VAL A 478 -4.84 1.68 -10.14
C VAL A 478 -4.52 3.10 -10.55
N CYS A 479 -4.43 3.98 -9.55
CA CYS A 479 -4.12 5.39 -9.73
C CYS A 479 -2.91 5.77 -8.87
N MET A 480 -2.19 6.80 -9.31
CA MET A 480 -1.08 7.42 -8.58
C MET A 480 -1.14 8.93 -8.86
N ASP A 481 -0.74 9.78 -7.92
CA ASP A 481 -0.68 11.21 -8.18
C ASP A 481 0.59 11.64 -8.94
N THR A 482 0.66 12.92 -9.31
CA THR A 482 1.84 13.49 -9.98
C THR A 482 3.06 13.58 -9.09
N THR A 483 2.91 13.66 -7.76
CA THR A 483 4.05 13.79 -6.84
C THR A 483 4.81 12.49 -6.67
N ASP A 484 4.09 11.37 -6.53
CA ASP A 484 4.66 10.04 -6.50
C ASP A 484 5.14 9.57 -7.87
N ALA A 485 4.38 9.86 -8.94
CA ALA A 485 4.80 9.52 -10.30
C ALA A 485 6.13 10.18 -10.68
N TYR A 486 6.30 11.46 -10.32
CA TYR A 486 7.60 12.13 -10.49
C TYR A 486 8.71 11.40 -9.74
N SER A 487 8.43 11.00 -8.49
CA SER A 487 9.36 10.33 -7.58
C SER A 487 9.71 8.88 -7.95
N TRP A 488 9.09 8.32 -8.99
CA TRP A 488 9.40 7.00 -9.55
C TRP A 488 10.41 7.04 -10.69
N GLY A 489 10.66 8.23 -11.27
CA GLY A 489 11.51 8.39 -12.45
C GLY A 489 10.76 8.12 -13.77
N GLY A 490 11.19 8.74 -14.88
CA GLY A 490 10.58 8.54 -16.19
C GLY A 490 9.20 9.18 -16.39
N PHE A 491 8.81 10.12 -15.50
CA PHE A 491 7.58 10.89 -15.61
C PHE A 491 7.85 12.25 -16.30
N GLY A 492 7.08 12.59 -17.32
CA GLY A 492 7.19 13.86 -18.03
C GLY A 492 6.48 14.99 -17.29
N LEU A 493 7.21 16.00 -16.82
CA LEU A 493 6.64 17.08 -16.01
C LEU A 493 5.66 17.95 -16.80
N GLN A 494 5.93 18.18 -18.09
CA GLN A 494 5.05 18.96 -18.98
C GLN A 494 3.85 18.14 -19.47
N THR A 495 4.04 16.85 -19.75
CA THR A 495 2.97 15.98 -20.26
C THR A 495 2.07 15.44 -19.16
N GLN A 496 2.57 15.43 -17.91
CA GLN A 496 1.95 14.79 -16.76
C GLN A 496 1.62 13.31 -16.98
N THR A 497 2.50 12.59 -17.70
CA THR A 497 2.34 11.17 -18.03
C THR A 497 3.66 10.42 -17.92
N TRP A 498 3.60 9.09 -17.84
CA TRP A 498 4.76 8.23 -18.06
C TRP A 498 5.34 8.45 -19.46
N ASP A 499 6.66 8.58 -19.56
CA ASP A 499 7.33 8.77 -20.85
C ASP A 499 7.50 7.41 -21.56
N SER A 500 6.85 7.26 -22.72
CA SER A 500 6.86 6.02 -23.47
C SER A 500 8.25 5.58 -23.95
N SER A 501 9.17 6.52 -24.22
CA SER A 501 10.54 6.16 -24.65
C SER A 501 11.33 5.60 -23.47
N VAL A 502 11.14 6.17 -22.28
CA VAL A 502 11.75 5.67 -21.03
C VAL A 502 11.24 4.27 -20.71
N LEU A 503 9.92 4.05 -20.76
CA LEU A 503 9.33 2.74 -20.50
C LEU A 503 9.85 1.67 -21.48
N HIS A 504 9.92 2.01 -22.77
CA HIS A 504 10.46 1.11 -23.79
C HIS A 504 11.94 0.80 -23.56
N ALA A 505 12.76 1.81 -23.25
CA ALA A 505 14.19 1.65 -22.98
C ALA A 505 14.46 0.75 -21.76
N LEU A 506 13.64 0.86 -20.72
CA LEU A 506 13.75 0.08 -19.49
C LEU A 506 12.98 -1.24 -19.53
N GLN A 507 12.28 -1.54 -20.64
CA GLN A 507 11.43 -2.71 -20.83
C GLN A 507 10.31 -2.84 -19.78
N VAL A 508 9.87 -1.72 -19.21
CA VAL A 508 8.80 -1.67 -18.21
C VAL A 508 7.44 -1.74 -18.91
N PRO A 509 6.57 -2.72 -18.59
CA PRO A 509 5.28 -2.86 -19.25
C PRO A 509 4.32 -1.76 -18.79
N SER A 510 3.96 -0.85 -19.71
CA SER A 510 3.04 0.26 -19.43
C SER A 510 1.66 -0.19 -18.93
N SER A 511 1.25 -1.41 -19.26
CA SER A 511 -0.03 -1.98 -18.83
C SER A 511 -0.13 -2.26 -17.33
N MET A 512 1.00 -2.34 -16.62
CA MET A 512 1.04 -2.55 -15.16
C MET A 512 1.17 -1.25 -14.36
N LEU A 513 1.54 -0.14 -15.02
CA LEU A 513 1.76 1.12 -14.34
C LEU A 513 0.44 1.80 -13.96
N PRO A 514 0.39 2.51 -12.83
CA PRO A 514 -0.76 3.32 -12.45
C PRO A 514 -1.14 4.36 -13.51
N ALA A 515 -2.45 4.63 -13.61
CA ALA A 515 -2.93 5.82 -14.29
C ALA A 515 -2.62 7.06 -13.44
N VAL A 516 -1.80 7.98 -13.95
CA VAL A 516 -1.48 9.22 -13.23
C VAL A 516 -2.71 10.13 -13.17
N LYS A 517 -3.05 10.60 -11.97
CA LYS A 517 -4.15 11.54 -11.70
C LYS A 517 -3.62 12.81 -11.03
N LYS A 518 -4.39 13.90 -11.13
CA LYS A 518 -4.08 15.12 -10.41
C LYS A 518 -4.38 14.94 -8.91
N PRO A 519 -3.56 15.49 -8.00
CA PRO A 519 -3.88 15.55 -6.58
C PRO A 519 -5.31 16.07 -6.34
N GLY A 520 -6.01 15.52 -5.33
CA GLY A 520 -7.41 15.85 -5.06
C GLY A 520 -8.45 15.18 -5.98
N THR A 521 -8.04 14.31 -6.92
CA THR A 521 -8.97 13.47 -7.69
C THR A 521 -9.55 12.36 -6.82
N CYS A 522 -10.87 12.18 -6.81
CA CYS A 522 -11.49 11.02 -6.17
C CYS A 522 -11.21 9.75 -6.99
N VAL A 523 -10.64 8.72 -6.37
CA VAL A 523 -10.26 7.46 -7.03
C VAL A 523 -11.23 6.32 -6.76
N GLY A 524 -12.07 6.45 -5.73
CA GLY A 524 -13.05 5.45 -5.36
C GLY A 524 -13.78 5.83 -4.08
N HIS A 525 -14.53 4.89 -3.52
CA HIS A 525 -15.21 5.05 -2.24
C HIS A 525 -14.89 3.88 -1.34
N THR A 526 -14.83 4.11 -0.03
CA THR A 526 -14.65 3.04 0.96
C THR A 526 -15.68 1.92 0.72
N SER A 527 -15.20 0.71 0.41
CA SER A 527 -16.08 -0.37 -0.02
C SER A 527 -16.73 -1.12 1.15
N PRO A 528 -18.04 -1.46 1.08
CA PRO A 528 -18.68 -2.35 2.05
C PRO A 528 -18.02 -3.73 2.04
N GLY A 529 -17.65 -4.27 3.20
CA GLY A 529 -16.94 -5.54 3.32
C GLY A 529 -15.63 -5.39 4.10
N LEU A 530 -14.88 -4.31 3.84
CA LEU A 530 -13.64 -3.92 4.54
C LEU A 530 -13.91 -3.31 5.91
N SER A 531 -14.87 -3.88 6.62
CA SER A 531 -15.14 -3.65 8.03
C SER A 531 -13.89 -3.78 8.91
N GLY A 532 -12.84 -4.41 8.38
CA GLY A 532 -11.49 -4.41 8.93
C GLY A 532 -10.93 -3.02 9.25
N PHE A 533 -10.96 -2.04 8.34
CA PHE A 533 -10.29 -0.76 8.61
C PHE A 533 -11.02 0.13 9.63
N GLY A 534 -12.34 0.01 9.77
CA GLY A 534 -13.11 0.79 10.74
C GLY A 534 -13.51 2.20 10.31
N LEU A 535 -13.43 2.53 9.02
CA LEU A 535 -14.01 3.76 8.44
C LEU A 535 -15.45 3.52 7.98
N PRO A 536 -16.29 4.57 7.87
CA PRO A 536 -17.65 4.44 7.32
C PRO A 536 -17.63 4.02 5.85
N ASP A 537 -18.67 3.30 5.44
CA ASP A 537 -18.85 2.89 4.04
C ASP A 537 -19.19 4.08 3.13
N ASN A 538 -18.88 3.91 1.84
CA ASN A 538 -19.23 4.82 0.75
C ASN A 538 -18.74 6.28 0.97
N LYS A 539 -17.54 6.44 1.53
CA LYS A 539 -16.87 7.74 1.67
C LYS A 539 -15.83 7.91 0.57
N PRO A 540 -15.77 9.08 -0.10
CA PRO A 540 -14.80 9.33 -1.15
C PRO A 540 -13.37 9.16 -0.62
N VAL A 541 -12.57 8.41 -1.38
CA VAL A 541 -11.14 8.24 -1.19
C VAL A 541 -10.44 9.00 -2.30
N PHE A 542 -9.56 9.91 -1.93
CA PHE A 542 -8.81 10.73 -2.88
C PHE A 542 -7.49 10.08 -3.26
N VAL A 543 -6.98 10.40 -4.45
CA VAL A 543 -5.73 9.85 -4.96
C VAL A 543 -4.62 10.05 -3.91
N PRO A 544 -3.90 9.00 -3.55
CA PRO A 544 -2.82 9.11 -2.58
C PRO A 544 -1.68 10.01 -3.09
N MET A 545 -1.00 10.69 -2.17
CA MET A 545 0.06 11.67 -2.49
C MET A 545 1.31 11.39 -1.65
N GLY A 546 2.44 11.99 -2.03
CA GLY A 546 3.66 11.89 -1.23
C GLY A 546 3.53 12.54 0.16
N ASP A 547 4.16 11.94 1.17
CA ASP A 547 4.23 12.46 2.55
C ASP A 547 4.85 13.87 2.61
N HIS A 548 5.95 14.09 1.89
CA HIS A 548 6.66 15.35 1.87
C HIS A 548 5.79 16.53 1.36
N PRO A 549 5.19 16.48 0.16
CA PRO A 549 4.30 17.56 -0.29
C PRO A 549 3.07 17.74 0.62
N CYS A 550 2.56 16.67 1.24
CA CYS A 550 1.47 16.80 2.22
C CYS A 550 1.91 17.53 3.49
N SER A 551 3.14 17.29 3.99
CA SER A 551 3.68 18.05 5.12
C SER A 551 3.82 19.55 4.82
N VAL A 552 4.20 19.91 3.59
CA VAL A 552 4.26 21.31 3.12
C VAL A 552 2.86 21.91 3.04
N LEU A 553 1.87 21.15 2.54
CA LEU A 553 0.49 21.60 2.50
C LEU A 553 -0.08 21.86 3.89
N ALA A 554 0.21 21.00 4.88
CA ALA A 554 -0.21 21.22 6.26
C ALA A 554 0.36 22.54 6.81
N ALA A 555 1.63 22.85 6.52
CA ALA A 555 2.26 24.11 6.89
C ALA A 555 1.56 25.33 6.25
N LEU A 556 1.21 25.24 4.96
CA LEU A 556 0.50 26.27 4.23
C LEU A 556 -0.91 26.51 4.78
N ALA A 557 -1.66 25.45 5.09
CA ALA A 557 -3.03 25.54 5.59
C ALA A 557 -3.10 26.25 6.95
N HIS A 558 -2.16 25.97 7.86
CA HIS A 558 -2.05 26.70 9.13
C HIS A 558 -1.74 28.19 8.92
N ARG A 559 -1.02 28.55 7.86
CA ARG A 559 -0.67 29.94 7.55
C ARG A 559 -1.80 30.72 6.88
N GLN A 560 -2.57 30.11 5.97
CA GLN A 560 -3.72 30.77 5.35
C GLN A 560 -4.77 31.21 6.38
N ALA A 561 -4.74 30.63 7.59
CA ALA A 561 -5.50 31.11 8.71
C ALA A 561 -5.08 32.47 9.27
N ALA A 562 -3.87 32.94 8.95
CA ALA A 562 -3.20 34.05 9.63
C ALA A 562 -2.98 35.33 8.79
N SER A 563 -3.09 35.32 7.45
CA SER A 563 -3.23 36.52 6.55
C SER A 563 -3.04 36.12 5.09
N GLY A 564 -3.77 36.77 4.18
CA GLY A 564 -3.86 36.43 2.74
C GLY A 564 -2.64 36.78 1.88
N SER A 565 -1.46 36.18 2.16
CA SER A 565 -0.29 36.30 1.27
C SER A 565 -0.25 35.20 0.21
N ASP A 566 0.25 35.57 -0.98
CA ASP A 566 0.58 34.69 -2.10
C ASP A 566 1.25 33.39 -1.63
N GLY A 567 0.87 32.27 -2.26
CA GLY A 567 1.17 30.87 -1.87
C GLY A 567 2.64 30.44 -1.93
N ASN A 568 3.57 31.38 -1.76
CA ASN A 568 5.01 31.21 -1.70
C ASN A 568 5.46 31.06 -0.23
N LEU A 569 6.18 29.99 0.07
CA LEU A 569 6.59 29.62 1.44
C LEU A 569 7.91 28.85 1.38
N THR A 570 8.78 29.09 2.36
CA THR A 570 9.90 28.20 2.67
C THR A 570 9.58 27.37 3.92
N LEU A 571 9.59 26.05 3.82
CA LEU A 571 9.49 25.13 4.96
C LEU A 571 10.89 24.57 5.26
N VAL A 572 11.34 24.68 6.50
CA VAL A 572 12.61 24.12 6.97
C VAL A 572 12.33 23.12 8.08
N ASN A 573 12.69 21.87 7.86
CA ASN A 573 12.54 20.81 8.86
C ASN A 573 13.93 20.35 9.31
N VAL A 574 14.23 20.46 10.60
CA VAL A 574 15.44 19.85 11.19
C VAL A 574 15.03 18.85 12.28
N GLY A 575 15.00 17.58 11.88
CA GLY A 575 14.81 16.42 12.74
C GLY A 575 16.15 15.72 12.96
N THR A 576 16.19 14.39 12.78
CA THR A 576 17.45 13.62 12.75
C THR A 576 18.34 14.10 11.59
N SER A 577 17.76 14.25 10.40
CA SER A 577 18.34 14.90 9.22
C SER A 577 17.71 16.30 9.01
N ALA A 578 18.09 17.01 7.94
CA ALA A 578 17.57 18.33 7.65
C ALA A 578 17.08 18.49 6.21
N GLN A 579 16.01 19.25 6.00
CA GLN A 579 15.40 19.49 4.69
C GLN A 579 14.87 20.92 4.58
N VAL A 580 14.95 21.50 3.37
CA VAL A 580 14.26 22.73 2.98
C VAL A 580 13.35 22.43 1.80
N ALA A 581 12.12 22.92 1.85
CA ALA A 581 11.16 22.90 0.76
C ALA A 581 10.72 24.34 0.43
N LEU A 582 10.89 24.75 -0.82
CA LEU A 582 10.41 26.03 -1.34
C LEU A 582 9.19 25.77 -2.21
N VAL A 583 8.08 26.45 -1.93
CA VAL A 583 6.94 26.48 -2.85
C VAL A 583 7.24 27.49 -3.96
N LEU A 584 7.31 27.00 -5.19
CA LEU A 584 7.75 27.74 -6.37
C LEU A 584 6.60 27.89 -7.37
N ALA A 585 6.54 29.06 -8.02
CA ALA A 585 5.69 29.25 -9.20
C ALA A 585 6.42 28.80 -10.48
N SER A 586 5.67 28.55 -11.57
CA SER A 586 6.22 28.27 -12.91
C SER A 586 7.26 29.31 -13.35
N ALA A 587 7.08 30.59 -13.00
CA ALA A 587 8.04 31.65 -13.33
C ALA A 587 9.37 31.52 -12.58
N ASP A 588 9.36 31.01 -11.33
CA ASP A 588 10.57 30.79 -10.53
C ASP A 588 11.37 29.61 -11.09
N VAL A 589 10.67 28.53 -11.46
CA VAL A 589 11.26 27.36 -12.12
C VAL A 589 11.84 27.75 -13.49
N ALA A 590 11.13 28.55 -14.30
CA ALA A 590 11.62 28.99 -15.61
C ALA A 590 12.89 29.85 -15.50
N LYS A 591 12.94 30.78 -14.53
CA LYS A 591 14.15 31.57 -14.24
C LYS A 591 15.32 30.66 -13.90
N PHE A 592 15.11 29.72 -12.97
CA PHE A 592 16.10 28.72 -12.60
C PHE A 592 16.59 27.92 -13.83
N SER A 593 15.69 27.29 -14.59
CA SER A 593 16.07 26.47 -15.76
C SER A 593 16.77 27.26 -16.87
N SER A 594 16.43 28.53 -17.08
CA SER A 594 17.05 29.36 -18.11
C SER A 594 18.53 29.69 -17.85
N CYS A 595 18.95 29.70 -16.57
CA CYS A 595 20.33 29.97 -16.16
C CYS A 595 21.27 28.79 -16.39
N PHE A 596 20.76 27.55 -16.46
CA PHE A 596 21.57 26.34 -16.70
C PHE A 596 21.77 26.00 -18.18
N ASN A 597 20.99 26.61 -19.07
CA ASN A 597 21.03 26.32 -20.52
C ASN A 597 22.24 26.92 -21.26
N HIS A 598 23.15 27.63 -20.56
CA HIS A 598 24.24 28.35 -21.22
C HIS A 598 25.62 27.67 -21.21
N GLU A 599 25.91 26.67 -20.35
CA GLU A 599 27.29 26.12 -20.27
C GLU A 599 27.44 24.63 -19.93
N SER A 600 26.38 23.81 -19.93
CA SER A 600 26.55 22.36 -19.66
C SER A 600 25.66 21.52 -20.56
N SER A 601 26.25 20.50 -21.18
CA SER A 601 25.49 19.42 -21.82
C SER A 601 24.45 18.90 -20.84
N VAL A 602 23.20 18.79 -21.30
CA VAL A 602 22.01 18.36 -20.53
C VAL A 602 22.21 17.00 -19.82
N SER A 603 23.26 16.24 -20.16
CA SER A 603 23.69 15.02 -19.47
C SER A 603 24.36 15.22 -18.11
N ASP A 604 24.93 16.39 -17.78
CA ASP A 604 25.68 16.60 -16.52
C ASP A 604 24.81 17.09 -15.35
N VAL A 605 23.57 17.52 -15.61
CA VAL A 605 22.72 18.15 -14.58
C VAL A 605 21.97 17.12 -13.72
N CYS A 606 21.79 15.90 -14.22
CA CYS A 606 20.97 14.88 -13.53
C CYS A 606 21.72 14.03 -12.51
N ASP A 607 23.05 14.10 -12.45
CA ASP A 607 23.82 13.14 -11.64
C ASP A 607 24.35 13.67 -10.31
N ASN A 608 24.23 14.96 -9.99
CA ASN A 608 24.65 15.50 -8.69
C ASN A 608 23.94 16.80 -8.25
N SER A 609 22.67 17.03 -8.62
CA SER A 609 21.97 18.23 -8.14
C SER A 609 21.58 18.07 -6.67
N THR A 610 22.21 18.82 -5.77
CA THR A 610 21.84 18.92 -4.34
C THR A 610 20.43 19.50 -4.10
N PHE A 611 19.75 19.91 -5.17
CA PHE A 611 18.44 20.54 -5.17
C PHE A 611 17.55 19.91 -6.25
N GLU A 612 16.34 19.52 -5.89
CA GLU A 612 15.40 18.85 -6.77
C GLU A 612 14.11 19.65 -6.88
N VAL A 613 13.60 19.85 -8.10
CA VAL A 613 12.30 20.50 -8.33
C VAL A 613 11.27 19.44 -8.67
N ARG A 614 10.21 19.34 -7.88
CA ARG A 614 9.12 18.35 -8.03
C ARG A 614 7.80 19.05 -8.30
N PRO A 615 6.82 18.41 -8.97
CA PRO A 615 5.46 18.92 -9.00
C PRO A 615 4.90 19.06 -7.58
N PHE A 616 4.08 20.07 -7.35
CA PHE A 616 3.38 20.26 -6.09
C PHE A 616 1.88 19.99 -6.24
N LEU A 617 1.15 19.98 -5.13
CA LEU A 617 -0.26 19.55 -5.09
C LEU A 617 -1.21 20.51 -5.82
N PHE A 618 -0.78 21.74 -6.10
CA PHE A 618 -1.56 22.73 -6.84
C PHE A 618 -1.09 22.86 -8.29
N GLU A 619 -2.01 23.20 -9.20
CA GLU A 619 -1.65 23.49 -10.59
C GLU A 619 -0.63 24.64 -10.67
N ASP A 620 0.32 24.53 -11.61
CA ASP A 620 1.39 25.50 -11.85
C ASP A 620 2.22 25.87 -10.60
N ARG A 621 2.29 24.93 -9.64
CA ARG A 621 3.16 25.01 -8.46
C ARG A 621 4.11 23.83 -8.41
N TYR A 622 5.28 24.10 -7.87
CA TYR A 622 6.36 23.15 -7.70
C TYR A 622 6.89 23.24 -6.28
N VAL A 623 7.55 22.17 -5.83
CA VAL A 623 8.31 22.18 -4.59
C VAL A 623 9.78 21.94 -4.91
N GLY A 624 10.62 22.93 -4.61
CA GLY A 624 12.07 22.81 -4.68
C GLY A 624 12.62 22.28 -3.36
N VAL A 625 13.36 21.19 -3.38
CA VAL A 625 13.79 20.46 -2.19
C VAL A 625 15.30 20.37 -2.10
N ALA A 626 15.85 20.80 -0.97
CA ALA A 626 17.22 20.47 -0.54
C ALA A 626 17.14 19.54 0.67
N ALA A 627 17.95 18.48 0.70
CA ALA A 627 17.93 17.52 1.78
C ALA A 627 19.35 17.10 2.18
N SER A 628 19.73 17.40 3.43
CA SER A 628 21.01 17.00 4.02
C SER A 628 20.84 15.72 4.84
N LEU A 629 21.88 14.88 4.85
CA LEU A 629 21.97 13.74 5.78
C LEU A 629 22.27 14.19 7.22
N SER A 630 22.71 15.44 7.39
CA SER A 630 23.10 16.02 8.67
C SER A 630 22.03 16.99 9.18
N GLY A 631 21.55 16.73 10.40
CA GLY A 631 20.62 17.58 11.12
C GLY A 631 20.87 17.45 12.62
N GLY A 632 19.84 17.08 13.36
CA GLY A 632 19.95 16.79 14.79
C GLY A 632 20.91 15.63 15.11
N ASN A 633 21.12 14.67 14.20
CA ASN A 633 22.08 13.58 14.39
C ASN A 633 23.52 14.07 14.62
N ALA A 634 23.96 15.10 13.89
CA ALA A 634 25.31 15.64 14.04
C ALA A 634 25.45 16.41 15.36
N PHE A 635 24.41 17.12 15.79
CA PHE A 635 24.40 17.77 17.09
C PHE A 635 24.34 16.75 18.24
N ALA A 636 23.57 15.68 18.08
CA ALA A 636 23.52 14.56 19.02
C ALA A 636 24.87 13.86 19.13
N TRP A 637 25.54 13.62 18.01
CA TRP A 637 26.90 13.11 17.99
C TRP A 637 27.85 14.01 18.80
N LEU A 638 27.77 15.34 18.63
CA LEU A 638 28.58 16.27 19.42
C LEU A 638 28.29 16.15 20.92
N VAL A 639 27.02 16.09 21.33
CA VAL A 639 26.61 15.87 22.73
C VAL A 639 27.23 14.59 23.30
N GLN A 640 27.17 13.49 22.55
CA GLN A 640 27.77 12.23 22.93
C GLN A 640 29.29 12.34 23.08
N GLN A 641 29.98 13.07 22.19
CA GLN A 641 31.44 13.28 22.31
C GLN A 641 31.79 14.00 23.62
N TRP A 642 31.02 15.02 24.02
CA TRP A 642 31.26 15.72 25.29
C TRP A 642 31.04 14.83 26.50
N GLN A 643 30.02 13.97 26.47
CA GLN A 643 29.79 12.99 27.53
C GLN A 643 30.94 11.98 27.63
N LEU A 644 31.45 11.51 26.49
CA LEU A 644 32.61 10.61 26.44
C LEU A 644 33.87 11.29 26.99
N TRP A 645 34.19 12.52 26.58
CA TRP A 645 35.35 13.24 27.11
C TRP A 645 35.23 13.54 28.60
N ALA A 646 34.03 13.87 29.09
CA ALA A 646 33.81 14.04 30.53
C ALA A 646 34.07 12.75 31.32
N LYS A 647 33.70 11.60 30.75
CA LYS A 647 33.99 10.28 31.32
C LYS A 647 35.49 9.98 31.31
N ASP A 648 36.16 10.17 30.17
CA ASP A 648 37.60 9.91 30.04
C ASP A 648 38.45 10.78 30.99
N MET A 649 37.98 11.99 31.30
CA MET A 649 38.61 12.90 32.25
C MET A 649 38.22 12.66 33.72
N GLY A 650 37.37 11.67 34.02
CA GLY A 650 36.92 11.37 35.39
C GLY A 650 35.96 12.40 35.98
N LEU A 651 35.27 13.20 35.14
CA LEU A 651 34.28 14.19 35.55
C LEU A 651 32.85 13.63 35.58
N ALA A 652 32.62 12.48 34.96
CA ALA A 652 31.36 11.76 35.02
C ALA A 652 31.36 10.76 36.20
N PRO A 653 30.26 10.64 36.97
CA PRO A 653 30.17 9.65 38.05
C PRO A 653 30.34 8.22 37.51
N GLU A 654 31.10 7.38 38.22
CA GLU A 654 31.31 5.96 37.86
C GLU A 654 30.05 5.08 38.03
N CYS A 655 28.97 5.62 38.61
CA CYS A 655 27.78 4.85 38.96
C CYS A 655 26.88 4.66 37.72
N ASN A 656 26.77 3.42 37.24
CA ASN A 656 25.95 3.02 36.09
C ASN A 656 24.47 2.76 36.43
N ASP A 657 24.03 2.96 37.68
CA ASP A 657 22.64 2.72 38.12
C ASP A 657 21.69 3.87 37.77
N TYR A 658 21.79 4.43 36.56
CA TYR A 658 20.79 5.41 36.09
C TYR A 658 19.56 4.69 35.56
N THR A 659 18.38 5.15 35.97
CA THR A 659 17.16 4.82 35.25
C THR A 659 17.17 5.47 33.87
N VAL A 660 16.41 4.93 32.91
CA VAL A 660 16.26 5.49 31.56
C VAL A 660 15.88 6.98 31.61
N ALA A 661 15.00 7.36 32.53
CA ALA A 661 14.59 8.76 32.72
C ALA A 661 15.72 9.67 33.22
N GLN A 662 16.56 9.18 34.14
CA GLN A 662 17.71 9.95 34.64
C GLN A 662 18.78 10.13 33.58
N ALA A 663 19.03 9.10 32.76
CA ALA A 663 19.97 9.18 31.64
C ALA A 663 19.49 10.22 30.61
N ALA A 664 18.21 10.18 30.23
CA ALA A 664 17.61 11.15 29.31
C ALA A 664 17.65 12.59 29.86
N GLN A 665 17.39 12.77 31.16
CA GLN A 665 17.45 14.08 31.81
C GLN A 665 18.87 14.67 31.76
N ARG A 666 19.89 13.85 32.07
CA ARG A 666 21.29 14.29 31.99
C ARG A 666 21.71 14.63 30.57
N GLU A 667 21.28 13.84 29.60
CA GLU A 667 21.53 14.14 28.20
C GLU A 667 20.92 15.51 27.83
N ALA A 668 19.67 15.76 28.22
CA ALA A 668 18.98 17.03 28.00
C ALA A 668 19.73 18.23 28.64
N GLU A 669 20.32 18.04 29.83
CA GLU A 669 21.16 19.07 30.48
C GLU A 669 22.42 19.38 29.68
N VAL A 670 23.07 18.36 29.09
CA VAL A 670 24.24 18.56 28.21
C VAL A 670 23.84 19.32 26.94
N TYR A 671 22.71 18.97 26.30
CA TYR A 671 22.17 19.73 25.17
C TYR A 671 21.98 21.20 25.54
N ALA A 672 21.25 21.47 26.64
CA ALA A 672 20.95 22.82 27.10
C ALA A 672 22.24 23.62 27.34
N ARG A 673 23.25 23.00 27.98
CA ARG A 673 24.51 23.66 28.28
C ARG A 673 25.33 23.98 27.02
N LEU A 674 25.42 23.07 26.05
CA LEU A 674 26.15 23.33 24.81
C LEU A 674 25.48 24.43 23.98
N ILE A 675 24.15 24.43 23.92
CA ILE A 675 23.37 25.47 23.24
C ILE A 675 23.62 26.83 23.90
N GLU A 676 23.55 26.90 25.23
CA GLU A 676 23.81 28.14 26.00
C GLU A 676 25.23 28.68 25.73
N LEU A 677 26.25 27.82 25.80
CA LEU A 677 27.63 28.19 25.53
C LEU A 677 27.82 28.65 24.07
N GLY A 678 27.18 27.97 23.12
CA GLY A 678 27.24 28.37 21.71
C GLY A 678 26.56 29.71 21.45
N LEU A 679 25.48 30.03 22.16
CA LEU A 679 24.83 31.34 22.07
C LEU A 679 25.73 32.48 22.58
N GLN A 680 26.76 32.19 23.37
CA GLN A 680 27.78 33.17 23.76
C GLN A 680 28.88 33.33 22.70
N ARG A 681 28.94 32.45 21.68
CA ARG A 681 29.99 32.35 20.66
C ARG A 681 29.48 32.43 19.22
N LYS A 682 28.33 33.10 18.99
CA LYS A 682 27.67 33.22 17.66
C LYS A 682 28.53 33.81 16.53
N ASN A 683 29.61 34.50 16.87
CA ASN A 683 30.54 35.17 15.95
C ASN A 683 31.88 34.43 15.83
N THR A 684 31.96 33.17 16.26
CA THR A 684 33.18 32.38 16.12
C THR A 684 33.66 32.31 14.66
N GLU A 685 34.98 32.39 14.47
CA GLU A 685 35.63 32.21 13.16
C GLU A 685 35.72 30.73 12.76
N LEU A 686 35.53 29.81 13.72
CA LEU A 686 35.60 28.37 13.51
C LEU A 686 34.49 27.93 12.53
N THR A 687 34.84 27.26 11.45
CA THR A 687 33.85 26.76 10.47
C THR A 687 33.75 25.25 10.60
N PHE A 688 32.52 24.73 10.74
CA PHE A 688 32.27 23.29 10.78
C PHE A 688 31.53 22.89 9.50
N VAL A 689 32.11 22.00 8.71
CA VAL A 689 31.44 21.36 7.56
C VAL A 689 30.80 20.07 8.08
N PRO A 690 29.46 19.99 8.20
CA PRO A 690 28.77 18.98 9.00
C PRO A 690 28.56 17.65 8.27
N THR A 691 29.28 17.36 7.19
CA THR A 691 29.10 16.19 6.33
C THR A 691 29.74 14.92 6.90
N ILE A 692 29.65 14.72 8.22
CA ILE A 692 30.25 13.58 8.94
C ILE A 692 29.63 12.22 8.57
N ASN A 693 28.43 12.22 8.00
CA ASN A 693 27.73 11.03 7.49
C ASN A 693 27.73 10.95 5.96
N GLY A 694 28.59 11.71 5.28
CA GLY A 694 28.44 11.98 3.85
C GLY A 694 27.30 12.95 3.55
N GLU A 695 27.00 13.11 2.25
CA GLU A 695 25.82 13.82 1.77
C GLU A 695 25.12 13.07 0.65
N ARG A 696 23.86 13.41 0.36
CA ARG A 696 23.07 12.71 -0.67
C ARG A 696 23.70 12.75 -2.06
N ALA A 697 24.19 13.91 -2.47
CA ALA A 697 24.90 14.08 -3.74
C ALA A 697 26.38 13.68 -3.65
N ASN A 698 26.91 13.42 -2.45
CA ASN A 698 28.28 12.96 -2.28
C ASN A 698 28.41 12.07 -1.04
N PRO A 699 28.05 10.77 -1.14
CA PRO A 699 28.08 9.87 0.01
C PRO A 699 29.48 9.70 0.62
N GLY A 700 30.54 9.95 -0.16
CA GLY A 700 31.93 9.92 0.30
C GLY A 700 32.41 11.20 0.97
N ALA A 701 31.56 12.24 1.09
CA ALA A 701 31.94 13.47 1.78
C ALA A 701 32.29 13.20 3.25
N THR A 702 33.28 13.93 3.76
CA THR A 702 33.70 13.83 5.16
C THR A 702 33.54 15.19 5.85
N GLY A 703 33.24 15.17 7.15
CA GLY A 703 33.15 16.40 7.93
C GLY A 703 34.53 17.03 8.18
N SER A 704 34.57 18.35 8.35
CA SER A 704 35.81 19.07 8.66
C SER A 704 35.58 20.26 9.57
N ILE A 705 36.63 20.64 10.30
CA ILE A 705 36.67 21.87 11.09
C ILE A 705 37.80 22.73 10.55
N LEU A 706 37.47 23.95 10.13
CA LEU A 706 38.38 24.91 9.50
C LEU A 706 38.56 26.15 10.37
N ASN A 707 39.62 26.91 10.11
CA ASN A 707 39.98 28.15 10.82
C ASN A 707 40.22 27.97 12.33
N LEU A 708 40.75 26.82 12.72
CA LEU A 708 41.15 26.56 14.11
C LEU A 708 42.32 27.46 14.53
N ARG A 709 42.17 28.11 15.68
CA ARG A 709 43.18 28.91 16.37
C ARG A 709 43.20 28.52 17.85
N MET A 710 44.27 28.87 18.55
CA MET A 710 44.39 28.58 19.99
C MET A 710 43.30 29.24 20.86
N ASN A 711 42.64 30.29 20.36
CA ASN A 711 41.69 31.11 21.12
C ASN A 711 40.21 30.92 20.71
N ASN A 712 39.88 30.06 19.75
CA ASN A 712 38.51 29.82 19.26
C ASN A 712 38.10 28.33 19.33
N TRP A 713 38.63 27.61 20.33
CA TRP A 713 38.42 26.18 20.54
C TRP A 713 37.72 25.89 21.88
N SER A 714 36.62 26.60 22.17
CA SER A 714 35.77 26.28 23.32
C SER A 714 34.58 25.39 22.93
N MET A 715 33.93 24.77 23.93
CA MET A 715 32.64 24.08 23.76
C MET A 715 31.61 24.96 23.01
N GLY A 716 31.57 26.25 23.36
CA GLY A 716 30.68 27.21 22.71
C GLY A 716 31.07 27.48 21.25
N ASP A 717 32.37 27.59 20.94
CA ASP A 717 32.82 27.79 19.56
C ASP A 717 32.43 26.59 18.68
N ILE A 718 32.69 25.37 19.15
CA ILE A 718 32.38 24.15 18.40
C ILE A 718 30.86 24.00 18.21
N SER A 719 30.07 24.23 19.27
CA SER A 719 28.61 24.14 19.19
C SER A 719 28.01 25.19 18.24
N ALA A 720 28.47 26.44 18.31
CA ALA A 720 28.05 27.50 17.40
C ALA A 720 28.48 27.23 15.96
N ALA A 721 29.72 26.77 15.75
CA ALA A 721 30.24 26.43 14.42
C ALA A 721 29.48 25.28 13.78
N LEU A 722 29.15 24.22 14.54
CA LEU A 722 28.36 23.09 14.07
C LEU A 722 26.93 23.51 13.71
N ALA A 723 26.24 24.24 14.60
CA ALA A 723 24.88 24.69 14.34
C ALA A 723 24.80 25.63 13.12
N ARG A 724 25.76 26.55 12.97
CA ARG A 724 25.91 27.36 11.76
C ARG A 724 26.15 26.48 10.54
N GLY A 725 27.11 25.55 10.64
CA GLY A 725 27.46 24.63 9.56
C GLY A 725 26.27 23.80 9.06
N LEU A 726 25.42 23.30 9.97
CA LEU A 726 24.21 22.56 9.62
C LEU A 726 23.23 23.39 8.78
N VAL A 727 23.00 24.65 9.17
CA VAL A 727 22.13 25.56 8.42
C VAL A 727 22.80 25.98 7.11
N ASP A 728 24.03 26.47 7.15
CA ASP A 728 24.77 26.95 5.97
C ASP A 728 24.91 25.84 4.91
N ASN A 729 25.20 24.60 5.31
CA ASN A 729 25.30 23.46 4.40
C ASN A 729 23.97 23.19 3.70
N LEU A 730 22.85 23.23 4.43
CA LEU A 730 21.51 23.00 3.87
C LEU A 730 21.11 24.10 2.89
N PHE A 731 21.37 25.37 3.21
CA PHE A 731 21.06 26.50 2.32
C PHE A 731 22.04 26.66 1.16
N ALA A 732 23.28 26.17 1.29
CA ALA A 732 24.24 26.14 0.20
C ALA A 732 23.77 25.25 -0.96
N MET A 733 22.97 24.22 -0.67
CA MET A 733 22.34 23.36 -1.66
C MET A 733 21.31 24.09 -2.53
N ILE A 734 20.74 25.20 -2.04
CA ILE A 734 19.74 25.99 -2.78
C ILE A 734 20.46 26.80 -3.88
N PRO A 735 20.00 26.72 -5.14
CA PRO A 735 20.53 27.50 -6.26
C PRO A 735 20.57 28.99 -5.96
N THR A 736 21.64 29.66 -6.37
CA THR A 736 21.88 31.08 -6.04
C THR A 736 20.71 31.98 -6.49
N GLU A 737 20.09 31.65 -7.62
CA GLU A 737 18.97 32.36 -8.21
C GLU A 737 17.71 32.31 -7.34
N LEU A 738 17.56 31.25 -6.52
CA LEU A 738 16.43 31.06 -5.60
C LEU A 738 16.72 31.57 -4.19
N ARG A 739 17.96 31.91 -3.84
CA ARG A 739 18.31 32.39 -2.47
C ARG A 739 17.66 33.72 -2.13
N GLN A 740 17.50 34.62 -3.09
CA GLN A 740 16.78 35.87 -2.86
C GLN A 740 15.29 35.63 -2.57
N LEU A 741 14.70 34.61 -3.20
CA LEU A 741 13.32 34.23 -2.97
C LEU A 741 13.12 33.75 -1.52
N VAL A 742 14.03 32.93 -0.99
CA VAL A 742 14.04 32.49 0.41
C VAL A 742 14.02 33.69 1.37
N ALA A 743 14.89 34.67 1.15
CA ALA A 743 15.06 35.79 2.08
C ALA A 743 13.80 36.68 2.21
N LEU A 744 13.03 36.77 1.13
CA LEU A 744 11.82 37.58 1.04
C LEU A 744 10.54 36.82 1.40
N GLN A 745 10.61 35.49 1.47
CA GLN A 745 9.45 34.65 1.73
C GLN A 745 9.28 34.39 3.24
N PRO A 746 8.03 34.17 3.67
CA PRO A 746 7.80 33.61 4.98
C PRO A 746 8.42 32.24 5.13
N MET A 747 8.91 31.93 6.32
CA MET A 747 9.57 30.68 6.63
C MET A 747 8.87 29.97 7.79
N ILE A 748 8.51 28.71 7.60
CA ILE A 748 8.04 27.85 8.68
C ILE A 748 9.18 26.91 9.07
N GLY A 749 9.58 26.95 10.34
CA GLY A 749 10.58 26.05 10.92
C GLY A 749 9.93 24.94 11.74
N THR A 750 10.23 23.69 11.42
CA THR A 750 9.72 22.50 12.11
C THR A 750 10.84 21.52 12.48
N GLY A 751 10.48 20.47 13.21
CA GLY A 751 11.40 19.42 13.63
C GLY A 751 11.96 19.65 15.02
N ASN A 752 12.05 18.56 15.80
CA ASN A 752 12.42 18.62 17.22
C ASN A 752 13.80 19.26 17.44
N ALA A 753 14.77 19.04 16.54
CA ALA A 753 16.08 19.63 16.69
C ALA A 753 16.03 21.15 16.49
N LEU A 754 15.32 21.64 15.46
CA LEU A 754 15.16 23.09 15.24
C LEU A 754 14.39 23.77 16.38
N VAL A 755 13.24 23.22 16.77
CA VAL A 755 12.33 23.83 17.76
C VAL A 755 12.99 23.93 19.14
N ARG A 756 13.86 22.99 19.50
CA ARG A 756 14.52 22.95 20.82
C ARG A 756 15.92 23.58 20.84
N ASN A 757 16.47 23.97 19.68
CA ASN A 757 17.84 24.46 19.59
C ASN A 757 17.89 25.93 19.15
N GLY A 758 18.08 26.82 20.13
CA GLY A 758 18.20 28.26 19.89
C GLY A 758 19.36 28.68 18.98
N LEU A 759 20.41 27.86 18.81
CA LEU A 759 21.47 28.13 17.84
C LEU A 759 20.99 27.93 16.41
N LEU A 760 20.31 26.81 16.13
CA LEU A 760 19.76 26.54 14.81
C LEU A 760 18.77 27.63 14.40
N GLN A 761 17.89 28.04 15.33
CA GLN A 761 16.97 29.15 15.12
C GLN A 761 17.72 30.46 14.81
N HIS A 762 18.76 30.79 15.60
CA HIS A 762 19.56 31.99 15.39
C HIS A 762 20.26 32.02 14.02
N PHE A 763 20.83 30.90 13.56
CA PHE A 763 21.50 30.85 12.26
C PHE A 763 20.50 30.82 11.10
N LEU A 764 19.33 30.21 11.30
CA LEU A 764 18.25 30.24 10.30
C LEU A 764 17.78 31.67 10.01
N LEU A 765 17.64 32.50 11.04
CA LEU A 765 17.27 33.91 10.90
C LEU A 765 18.23 34.73 10.02
N ARG A 766 19.47 34.28 9.81
CA ARG A 766 20.44 34.98 8.93
C ARG A 766 20.12 34.83 7.45
N HIS A 767 19.24 33.89 7.08
CA HIS A 767 18.79 33.68 5.70
C HIS A 767 17.52 34.47 5.36
N LEU A 768 17.00 35.27 6.30
CA LEU A 768 15.81 36.08 6.15
C LEU A 768 16.15 37.56 6.22
N ASP A 769 15.50 38.37 5.38
CA ASP A 769 15.63 39.83 5.45
C ASP A 769 14.89 40.39 6.67
N GLU A 770 13.76 39.78 7.04
CA GLU A 770 12.93 40.16 8.19
C GLU A 770 12.81 38.99 9.19
N PRO A 771 13.37 39.10 10.40
CA PRO A 771 13.32 38.02 11.40
C PRO A 771 11.90 37.57 11.77
N SER A 772 10.91 38.45 11.66
CA SER A 772 9.49 38.13 11.89
C SER A 772 8.89 37.16 10.87
N TYR A 773 9.58 36.87 9.77
CA TYR A 773 9.13 35.90 8.78
C TYR A 773 9.29 34.46 9.24
N LEU A 774 10.13 34.19 10.24
CA LEU A 774 10.27 32.86 10.82
C LEU A 774 9.13 32.55 11.80
N GLN A 775 8.38 31.49 11.51
CA GLN A 775 7.37 30.92 12.41
C GLN A 775 7.79 29.49 12.79
N LEU A 776 8.02 29.25 14.08
CA LEU A 776 8.33 27.92 14.58
C LEU A 776 7.05 27.15 14.90
N GLN A 777 6.99 25.89 14.46
CA GLN A 777 5.90 24.98 14.76
C GLN A 777 6.47 23.67 15.28
N THR A 778 5.79 23.05 16.24
CA THR A 778 6.25 21.81 16.88
C THR A 778 6.30 20.63 15.91
N ALA A 779 5.38 20.56 14.94
CA ALA A 779 5.42 19.65 13.80
C ALA A 779 4.44 20.10 12.70
N THR A 780 4.74 19.74 11.45
CA THR A 780 3.80 19.76 10.32
C THR A 780 3.38 18.32 10.04
N ASP A 781 2.09 18.04 10.18
CA ASP A 781 1.56 16.69 10.12
C ASP A 781 1.13 16.33 8.69
N ALA A 782 1.86 15.43 8.02
CA ALA A 782 1.55 15.02 6.66
C ALA A 782 0.14 14.44 6.55
N ALA A 783 -0.32 13.71 7.57
CA ALA A 783 -1.69 13.20 7.63
C ALA A 783 -2.74 14.33 7.60
N VAL A 784 -2.48 15.47 8.27
CA VAL A 784 -3.37 16.65 8.20
C VAL A 784 -3.36 17.25 6.80
N GLY A 785 -2.19 17.33 6.18
CA GLY A 785 -2.06 17.75 4.77
C GLY A 785 -2.87 16.86 3.83
N ALA A 786 -2.76 15.54 3.98
CA ALA A 786 -3.52 14.57 3.20
C ALA A 786 -5.04 14.73 3.39
N ALA A 787 -5.50 14.94 4.64
CA ALA A 787 -6.90 15.20 4.93
C ALA A 787 -7.44 16.47 4.24
N LEU A 788 -6.62 17.52 4.15
CA LEU A 788 -7.02 18.83 3.62
C LEU A 788 -6.85 18.99 2.11
N ALA A 789 -5.95 18.23 1.48
CA ALA A 789 -5.67 18.34 0.05
C ALA A 789 -6.92 18.30 -0.84
N PRO A 790 -7.91 17.42 -0.61
CA PRO A 790 -9.11 17.37 -1.44
C PRO A 790 -9.90 18.68 -1.46
N LEU A 791 -9.90 19.44 -0.36
CA LEU A 791 -10.60 20.73 -0.26
C LEU A 791 -9.79 21.87 -0.89
N LEU A 792 -8.48 21.86 -0.69
CA LEU A 792 -7.60 22.96 -1.10
C LEU A 792 -7.24 22.90 -2.58
N VAL A 793 -7.13 21.70 -3.15
CA VAL A 793 -6.64 21.51 -4.53
C VAL A 793 -7.78 21.55 -5.56
N SER A 794 -8.98 21.10 -5.22
CA SER A 794 -10.06 20.92 -6.20
C SER A 794 -10.74 22.21 -6.65
N GLY A 795 -10.39 23.39 -6.08
CA GLY A 795 -10.96 24.70 -6.44
C GLY A 795 -12.49 24.81 -6.31
N THR A 796 -13.13 23.74 -5.85
CA THR A 796 -14.56 23.61 -5.64
C THR A 796 -14.67 23.14 -4.20
N PRO A 797 -15.20 23.94 -3.25
CA PRO A 797 -15.64 23.37 -2.00
C PRO A 797 -16.56 22.23 -2.39
N VAL A 798 -16.25 21.00 -1.97
CA VAL A 798 -17.19 19.88 -2.10
C VAL A 798 -18.47 20.39 -1.45
N MET A 799 -19.45 20.78 -2.26
CA MET A 799 -20.69 21.37 -1.77
C MET A 799 -21.33 20.30 -0.88
N LEU A 800 -21.32 20.57 0.43
CA LEU A 800 -22.01 19.81 1.48
C LEU A 800 -23.53 19.68 1.21
N ASP A 801 -24.07 20.33 0.18
CA ASP A 801 -25.48 20.31 -0.20
C ASP A 801 -25.97 18.94 -0.67
N SER A 802 -25.10 18.08 -1.21
CA SER A 802 -25.50 16.71 -1.61
C SER A 802 -25.70 15.75 -0.42
N LEU A 803 -25.33 16.16 0.81
CA LEU A 803 -25.43 15.32 2.01
C LEU A 803 -26.69 15.59 2.86
N ARG A 804 -27.47 16.64 2.57
CA ARG A 804 -28.76 16.92 3.25
C ARG A 804 -29.99 16.37 2.51
N GLY A 805 -29.81 15.78 1.33
CA GLY A 805 -30.91 15.35 0.44
C GLY A 805 -31.64 14.06 0.80
N LEU A 806 -31.20 13.31 1.82
CA LEU A 806 -31.76 11.99 2.15
C LEU A 806 -32.53 11.89 3.47
N GLU A 807 -32.64 12.99 4.24
CA GLU A 807 -33.47 13.02 5.46
C GLU A 807 -34.80 13.78 5.30
N LYS A 808 -35.04 14.44 4.16
CA LYS A 808 -36.29 15.20 3.92
C LYS A 808 -37.41 14.42 3.22
N SER A 809 -37.26 13.11 2.96
CA SER A 809 -38.34 12.29 2.38
C SER A 809 -39.08 11.40 3.40
N ARG A 810 -39.04 11.73 4.70
CA ARG A 810 -39.73 10.94 5.74
C ARG A 810 -40.60 11.70 6.73
N THR A 811 -40.92 12.97 6.46
CA THR A 811 -41.80 13.78 7.31
C THR A 811 -42.77 14.66 6.51
N GLU A 812 -43.50 14.08 5.56
CA GLU A 812 -44.75 14.68 5.08
C GLU A 812 -45.83 13.60 4.85
N GLU A 813 -46.28 12.99 5.95
CA GLU A 813 -47.67 12.51 6.06
C GLU A 813 -48.24 13.09 7.36
N GLY A 814 -49.13 14.08 7.23
CA GLY A 814 -49.94 14.56 8.34
C GLY A 814 -49.86 16.06 8.59
N SER A 815 -50.57 16.86 7.79
CA SER A 815 -51.55 17.78 8.37
C SER A 815 -52.52 18.28 7.31
N VAL A 816 -53.80 17.98 7.57
CA VAL A 816 -54.94 18.44 6.81
C VAL A 816 -55.14 19.93 7.07
N VAL A 817 -55.31 20.65 5.96
CA VAL A 817 -55.71 22.04 5.84
C VAL A 817 -56.94 22.36 6.69
N ASN A 818 -56.87 23.44 7.48
CA ASN A 818 -58.04 24.25 7.81
C ASN A 818 -57.61 25.72 7.93
N ASN A 819 -57.93 26.48 6.89
CA ASN A 819 -57.91 27.94 6.84
C ASN A 819 -59.35 28.44 7.00
N ALA A 820 -59.59 29.35 7.96
CA ALA A 820 -60.60 30.40 7.89
C ALA A 820 -60.29 31.47 8.96
N PRO A 821 -60.62 32.76 8.70
CA PRO A 821 -59.67 33.85 8.88
C PRO A 821 -59.94 34.76 10.08
N HIS A 822 -58.89 35.38 10.61
CA HIS A 822 -58.80 36.81 10.89
C HIS A 822 -57.35 37.24 11.12
#